data_AF-A0A7W5D2Q9-F1
#
_entry.id   AF-A0A7W5D2Q9-F1
#
_cell.length_a   1.000
_cell.length_b   1.000
_cell.length_c   1.000
_cell.angle_alpha   90.00
_cell.angle_beta   90.00
_cell.angle_gamma   90.00
#
_symmetry.space_group_name_H-M   'P 1'
#
loop_
_entity.id
_entity.type
_entity.pdbx_description
1 polymer ?
#
loop_
_entity_poly.entity_id
_entity_poly.type
_entity_poly.pdbx_seq_one_letter_code
_entity_poly.pdbx_strand_id
1 'polypeptide(L)'
;MTRRNLELLLLVIAAPLVIVLFAMLLIHDGMVVTVENLAVPLGIFGAFLVAHIAVRIFAPAADPAILPITFALSTIGIAFVTRIVPDMAVRQLMWLYAGIACMVLVLVFLKNIDRLAQYKYVLVLLGILLLLSPMLPVVGTEINGSRLWLRVGSFSFQPGELAKICIVLFLAGYLALNRELLSVFTWRVGPFWLPDLRTLMPMVVMWLLAFMVVVLEKDLGLALVLFAVFLVMLYCATGKKLYVVTGLLMAAVAAVALYGLFSHVQLRVSIWMDPFADAQNTSYQLAQCLFSIADGGMFGTGIGRGLGADIPIPYAYNDAIFAVIAEESGLLGAAGILLLYLSFAIRGMVVAARAKSDVSSLIAVGLTSVIVLQAFIIVGGITDLIPLTGITLPFIAQGGSSLLSSFIIVGILLRCGDEGPGSTQELMQTTGSISSNSVLGRVALGKRLTATMIFLSLLFVALVANLTWWMVINADNIQQMPGNGHTLAKQAEAERGTISTYDGVVLAQSIEENGHFQRVYPAGTLASHIVGYASQQYGTAGIEAAYNETLQGNQDFATWSDALNMLAGVGNPGNDVTLTINSKIQQAAQDALEGNVGACVVIDPKTGAMLGLASAPTYDAADFERLLSDAATNSSDSSALFNRATQALYAPGSTFKIVSLTAALEDGVATLDSTYDSPASIDIGNADVTNARDIAYGNITLARALEVSSNTVFGQVGEQLGAERLVTAAESFGFNGNPNFTLPLAKSLMPVPSEMTTWETAWAACGEPVGEHESPAGPQATVLEMALTGCAIANNGTIMTPYLVDGIYNANGERSFSPTPTVFKQATSAQTAQQVRDAMLGVVTNGTGYPAAINGVEVAGKTGTAENGDGTTNMWFVGMAPADNPQVVVAIVIEKGENSIAAYKAKDVLETSLALYGLL
;
A
#
# COMPACT_ATOMS: atom_id res chain seq x y z
N MET A 1 -18.43 -24.16 -40.15
CA MET A 1 -19.49 -23.94 -39.15
C MET A 1 -20.35 -22.76 -39.60
N THR A 2 -21.68 -22.84 -39.51
CA THR A 2 -22.54 -21.67 -39.83
C THR A 2 -22.34 -20.58 -38.77
N ARG A 3 -22.61 -19.30 -39.09
CA ARG A 3 -22.46 -18.18 -38.13
C ARG A 3 -23.27 -18.44 -36.85
N ARG A 4 -24.52 -18.89 -36.98
CA ARG A 4 -25.39 -19.18 -35.84
C ARG A 4 -24.88 -20.36 -35.00
N ASN A 5 -24.31 -21.41 -35.62
CA ASN A 5 -23.70 -22.49 -34.85
C ASN A 5 -22.43 -22.02 -34.10
N LEU A 6 -21.67 -21.09 -34.68
CA LEU A 6 -20.53 -20.47 -33.99
C LEU A 6 -21.00 -19.59 -32.82
N GLU A 7 -22.08 -18.82 -32.98
CA GLU A 7 -22.68 -18.04 -31.89
C GLU A 7 -23.12 -18.94 -30.74
N LEU A 8 -23.82 -20.05 -31.04
CA LEU A 8 -24.23 -21.02 -30.04
C LEU A 8 -23.01 -21.65 -29.34
N LEU A 9 -21.98 -22.02 -30.10
CA LEU A 9 -20.74 -22.55 -29.52
C LEU A 9 -20.10 -21.54 -28.56
N LEU A 10 -20.00 -20.27 -28.94
CA LEU A 10 -19.43 -19.23 -28.10
C LEU A 10 -20.27 -18.99 -26.82
N LEU A 11 -21.60 -19.03 -26.92
CA LEU A 11 -22.48 -18.97 -25.75
C LEU A 11 -22.27 -20.15 -24.80
N VAL A 12 -22.17 -21.37 -25.35
CA VAL A 12 -21.93 -22.59 -24.56
C VAL A 12 -20.54 -22.60 -23.93
N ILE A 13 -19.54 -22.00 -24.58
CA ILE A 13 -18.18 -21.84 -24.01
C ILE A 13 -18.18 -20.81 -22.88
N ALA A 14 -18.91 -19.71 -23.03
CA ALA A 14 -18.96 -18.66 -22.02
C ALA A 14 -19.77 -19.07 -20.77
N ALA A 15 -20.78 -19.92 -20.91
CA ALA A 15 -21.69 -20.26 -19.82
C ALA A 15 -21.01 -20.91 -18.59
N PRO A 16 -20.14 -21.93 -18.73
CA PRO A 16 -19.41 -22.51 -17.60
C PRO A 16 -18.57 -21.48 -16.84
N LEU A 17 -17.90 -20.56 -17.54
CA LEU A 17 -17.06 -19.54 -16.89
C LEU A 17 -17.88 -18.67 -15.94
N VAL A 18 -19.09 -18.26 -16.36
CA VAL A 18 -19.93 -17.42 -15.52
C VAL A 18 -20.68 -18.23 -14.45
N ILE A 19 -21.05 -19.48 -14.72
CA ILE A 19 -21.61 -20.37 -13.69
C ILE A 19 -20.60 -20.61 -12.57
N VAL A 20 -19.32 -20.80 -12.92
CA VAL A 20 -18.23 -20.93 -11.95
C VAL A 20 -18.08 -19.65 -11.12
N LEU A 21 -18.17 -18.47 -11.73
CA LEU A 21 -18.15 -17.19 -11.01
C LEU A 21 -19.25 -17.11 -9.93
N PHE A 22 -20.49 -17.46 -10.29
CA PHE A 22 -21.59 -17.53 -9.31
C PHE A 22 -21.37 -18.61 -8.25
N ALA A 23 -20.86 -19.77 -8.63
CA ALA A 23 -20.55 -20.84 -7.68
C ALA A 23 -19.48 -20.41 -6.65
N MET A 24 -18.46 -19.67 -7.09
CA MET A 24 -17.43 -19.10 -6.20
C MET A 24 -18.04 -18.13 -5.19
N LEU A 25 -18.95 -17.24 -5.63
CA LEU A 25 -19.68 -16.34 -4.73
C LEU A 25 -20.56 -17.09 -3.72
N LEU A 26 -21.28 -18.13 -4.16
CA LEU A 26 -22.10 -18.95 -3.25
C LEU A 26 -21.25 -19.66 -2.18
N ILE A 27 -20.09 -20.20 -2.57
CA ILE A 27 -19.16 -20.86 -1.66
C ILE A 27 -18.60 -19.86 -0.63
N HIS A 28 -18.27 -18.65 -1.07
CA HIS A 28 -17.83 -17.57 -0.20
C HIS A 28 -18.87 -17.26 0.88
N ASP A 29 -20.14 -17.18 0.51
CA ASP A 29 -21.25 -16.91 1.44
C ASP A 29 -21.62 -18.12 2.33
N GLY A 30 -20.80 -19.19 2.34
CA GLY A 30 -21.03 -20.41 3.12
C GLY A 30 -22.18 -21.27 2.62
N MET A 31 -22.70 -21.02 1.42
CA MET A 31 -23.83 -21.75 0.84
C MET A 31 -23.37 -22.99 0.06
N VAL A 32 -24.18 -24.05 0.14
CA VAL A 32 -23.96 -25.26 -0.68
C VAL A 32 -24.33 -24.96 -2.13
N VAL A 33 -23.46 -25.36 -3.07
CA VAL A 33 -23.74 -25.24 -4.51
C VAL A 33 -24.80 -26.25 -4.91
N THR A 34 -26.03 -25.78 -5.11
CA THR A 34 -27.17 -26.57 -5.59
C THR A 34 -27.72 -25.98 -6.89
N VAL A 35 -28.51 -26.77 -7.62
CA VAL A 35 -29.18 -26.29 -8.85
C VAL A 35 -30.12 -25.12 -8.54
N GLU A 36 -30.74 -25.10 -7.35
CA GLU A 36 -31.62 -24.02 -6.91
C GLU A 36 -30.83 -22.72 -6.70
N ASN A 37 -29.67 -22.80 -6.04
CA ASN A 37 -28.81 -21.64 -5.82
C ASN A 37 -28.16 -21.12 -7.12
N LEU A 38 -28.09 -21.95 -8.17
CA LEU A 38 -27.62 -21.56 -9.51
C LEU A 38 -28.76 -21.14 -10.47
N ALA A 39 -29.99 -20.94 -9.98
CA ALA A 39 -31.13 -20.58 -10.82
C ALA A 39 -30.93 -19.26 -11.59
N VAL A 40 -30.26 -18.27 -10.98
CA VAL A 40 -29.98 -16.97 -11.61
C VAL A 40 -29.09 -17.09 -12.85
N PRO A 41 -27.85 -17.63 -12.77
CA PRO A 41 -26.99 -17.77 -13.96
C PRO A 41 -27.61 -18.71 -15.02
N LEU A 42 -28.34 -19.75 -14.61
CA LEU A 42 -29.06 -20.63 -15.53
C LEU A 42 -30.21 -19.90 -16.25
N GLY A 43 -30.95 -19.05 -15.54
CA GLY A 43 -32.02 -18.22 -16.10
C GLY A 43 -31.50 -17.20 -17.11
N ILE A 44 -30.37 -16.54 -16.79
CA ILE A 44 -29.69 -15.62 -17.71
C ILE A 44 -29.25 -16.37 -18.97
N PHE A 45 -28.60 -17.53 -18.83
CA PHE A 45 -28.23 -18.36 -19.98
C PHE A 45 -29.45 -18.76 -20.83
N GLY A 46 -30.55 -19.16 -20.20
CA GLY A 46 -31.81 -19.45 -20.87
C GLY A 46 -32.36 -18.27 -21.67
N ALA A 47 -32.33 -17.05 -21.11
CA ALA A 47 -32.74 -15.84 -21.81
C ALA A 47 -31.85 -15.54 -23.03
N PHE A 48 -30.55 -15.77 -22.93
CA PHE A 48 -29.63 -15.62 -24.06
C PHE A 48 -29.76 -16.73 -25.12
N LEU A 49 -30.20 -17.93 -24.75
CA LEU A 49 -30.61 -18.95 -25.72
C LEU A 49 -31.86 -18.52 -26.48
N VAL A 50 -32.85 -17.91 -25.81
CA VAL A 50 -34.02 -17.33 -26.49
C VAL A 50 -33.59 -16.20 -27.43
N ALA A 51 -32.69 -15.33 -26.99
CA ALA A 51 -32.10 -14.30 -27.84
C ALA A 51 -31.39 -14.92 -29.05
N HIS A 52 -30.57 -15.96 -28.86
CA HIS A 52 -29.90 -16.68 -29.93
C HIS A 52 -30.90 -17.22 -30.98
N ILE A 53 -31.99 -17.84 -30.53
CA ILE A 53 -33.06 -18.31 -31.40
C ILE A 53 -33.70 -17.14 -32.18
N ALA A 54 -33.97 -16.02 -31.51
CA ALA A 54 -34.50 -14.83 -32.18
C ALA A 54 -33.53 -14.29 -33.24
N VAL A 55 -32.24 -14.17 -32.96
CA VAL A 55 -31.24 -13.74 -33.96
C VAL A 55 -31.16 -14.76 -35.10
N ARG A 56 -31.25 -16.06 -34.82
CA ARG A 56 -31.28 -17.11 -35.84
C ARG A 56 -32.48 -16.99 -36.80
N ILE A 57 -33.61 -16.49 -36.32
CA ILE A 57 -34.83 -16.29 -37.13
C ILE A 57 -34.81 -14.96 -37.85
N PHE A 58 -34.53 -13.86 -37.14
CA PHE A 58 -34.74 -12.50 -37.64
C PHE A 58 -33.47 -11.83 -38.20
N ALA A 59 -32.29 -12.38 -37.92
CA ALA A 59 -31.00 -11.84 -38.37
C ALA A 59 -29.94 -12.94 -38.61
N PRO A 60 -30.22 -13.95 -39.47
CA PRO A 60 -29.38 -15.14 -39.64
C PRO A 60 -27.94 -14.83 -40.10
N ALA A 61 -27.74 -13.72 -40.82
CA ALA A 61 -26.45 -13.31 -41.36
C ALA A 61 -25.66 -12.39 -40.41
N ALA A 62 -26.21 -11.98 -39.27
CA ALA A 62 -25.54 -11.12 -38.30
C ALA A 62 -24.19 -11.67 -37.82
N ASP A 63 -23.37 -10.82 -37.20
CA ASP A 63 -22.10 -11.24 -36.61
C ASP A 63 -22.36 -12.22 -35.44
N PRO A 64 -21.62 -13.34 -35.35
CA PRO A 64 -21.88 -14.37 -34.33
C PRO A 64 -21.22 -14.11 -32.97
N ALA A 65 -20.40 -13.08 -32.81
CA ALA A 65 -19.65 -12.83 -31.58
C ALA A 65 -20.29 -11.75 -30.68
N ILE A 66 -21.10 -10.84 -31.24
CA ILE A 66 -21.69 -9.72 -30.48
C ILE A 66 -22.55 -10.21 -29.31
N LEU A 67 -23.47 -11.16 -29.54
CA LEU A 67 -24.37 -11.67 -28.51
C LEU A 67 -23.64 -12.45 -27.39
N PRO A 68 -22.66 -13.34 -27.68
CA PRO A 68 -21.85 -13.97 -26.64
C PRO A 68 -21.02 -13.00 -25.81
N ILE A 69 -20.47 -11.94 -26.42
CA ILE A 69 -19.69 -10.93 -25.68
C ILE A 69 -20.60 -10.18 -24.70
N THR A 70 -21.80 -9.80 -25.12
CA THR A 70 -22.75 -9.08 -24.25
C THR A 70 -23.31 -9.99 -23.16
N PHE A 71 -23.46 -11.29 -23.43
CA PHE A 71 -23.75 -12.31 -22.41
C PHE A 71 -22.67 -12.32 -21.33
N ALA A 72 -21.40 -12.47 -21.71
CA ALA A 72 -20.30 -12.50 -20.75
C ALA A 72 -20.24 -11.22 -19.91
N LEU A 73 -20.25 -10.05 -20.55
CA LEU A 73 -20.18 -8.76 -19.85
C LEU A 73 -21.35 -8.55 -18.87
N SER A 74 -22.59 -8.79 -19.32
CA SER A 74 -23.77 -8.57 -18.46
C SER A 74 -23.90 -9.57 -17.33
N THR A 75 -23.50 -10.83 -17.55
CA THR A 75 -23.61 -11.86 -16.52
C THR A 75 -22.50 -11.71 -15.47
N ILE A 76 -21.28 -11.29 -15.86
CA ILE A 76 -20.23 -10.86 -14.92
C ILE A 76 -20.71 -9.67 -14.09
N GLY A 77 -21.30 -8.66 -14.74
CA GLY A 77 -21.87 -7.49 -14.05
C GLY A 77 -22.92 -7.87 -13.02
N ILE A 78 -23.87 -8.74 -13.37
CA ILE A 78 -24.89 -9.19 -12.41
C ILE A 78 -24.27 -9.98 -11.25
N ALA A 79 -23.26 -10.82 -11.50
CA ALA A 79 -22.57 -11.54 -10.42
C ALA A 79 -21.97 -10.57 -9.38
N PHE A 80 -21.24 -9.56 -9.85
CA PHE A 80 -20.63 -8.57 -8.95
C PHE A 80 -21.66 -7.61 -8.33
N VAL A 81 -22.74 -7.26 -9.03
CA VAL A 81 -23.83 -6.51 -8.39
C VAL A 81 -24.55 -7.36 -7.33
N THR A 82 -24.67 -8.67 -7.53
CA THR A 82 -25.14 -9.59 -6.48
C THR A 82 -24.19 -9.61 -5.29
N ARG A 83 -22.86 -9.60 -5.51
CA ARG A 83 -21.86 -9.51 -4.43
C ARG A 83 -21.90 -8.20 -3.65
N ILE A 84 -22.05 -7.06 -4.35
CA ILE A 84 -21.95 -5.72 -3.73
C ILE A 84 -23.29 -5.27 -3.15
N VAL A 85 -24.39 -5.40 -3.90
CA VAL A 85 -25.73 -4.95 -3.49
C VAL A 85 -26.81 -5.95 -3.92
N PRO A 86 -27.01 -7.06 -3.17
CA PRO A 86 -27.94 -8.13 -3.52
C PRO A 86 -29.36 -7.64 -3.86
N ASP A 87 -29.87 -6.66 -3.11
CA ASP A 87 -31.22 -6.10 -3.31
C ASP A 87 -31.40 -5.43 -4.68
N MET A 88 -30.34 -4.81 -5.20
CA MET A 88 -30.38 -4.13 -6.50
C MET A 88 -30.15 -5.10 -7.66
N ALA A 89 -29.56 -6.27 -7.42
CA ALA A 89 -29.29 -7.28 -8.44
C ALA A 89 -30.58 -7.83 -9.06
N VAL A 90 -31.63 -8.06 -8.25
CA VAL A 90 -32.95 -8.50 -8.76
C VAL A 90 -33.51 -7.48 -9.75
N ARG A 91 -33.39 -6.18 -9.45
CA ARG A 91 -33.85 -5.12 -10.35
C ARG A 91 -33.03 -5.09 -11.64
N GLN A 92 -31.71 -5.29 -11.55
CA GLN A 92 -30.85 -5.35 -12.73
C GLN A 92 -31.17 -6.56 -13.62
N LEU A 93 -31.49 -7.71 -13.03
CA LEU A 93 -31.95 -8.89 -13.76
C LEU A 93 -33.25 -8.62 -14.53
N MET A 94 -34.21 -7.91 -13.94
CA MET A 94 -35.43 -7.49 -14.64
C MET A 94 -35.11 -6.57 -15.83
N TRP A 95 -34.19 -5.61 -15.64
CA TRP A 95 -33.74 -4.73 -16.73
C TRP A 95 -32.97 -5.48 -17.82
N LEU A 96 -32.22 -6.54 -17.47
CA LEU A 96 -31.58 -7.42 -18.45
C LEU A 96 -32.61 -8.09 -19.34
N TYR A 97 -33.63 -8.72 -18.74
CA TYR A 97 -34.70 -9.39 -19.49
C TYR A 97 -35.50 -8.40 -20.34
N ALA A 98 -35.80 -7.22 -19.81
CA ALA A 98 -36.43 -6.14 -20.58
C ALA A 98 -35.54 -5.67 -21.75
N GLY A 99 -34.22 -5.55 -21.52
CA GLY A 99 -33.21 -5.25 -22.53
C GLY A 99 -33.20 -6.26 -23.67
N ILE A 100 -33.10 -7.55 -23.34
CA ILE A 100 -33.14 -8.64 -24.31
C ILE A 100 -34.46 -8.62 -25.09
N ALA A 101 -35.60 -8.40 -24.42
CA ALA A 101 -36.88 -8.27 -25.09
C ALA A 101 -36.88 -7.08 -26.07
N CYS A 102 -36.40 -5.90 -25.67
CA CYS A 102 -36.26 -4.75 -26.54
C CYS A 102 -35.33 -5.00 -27.73
N MET A 103 -34.21 -5.70 -27.53
CA MET A 103 -33.32 -6.13 -28.61
C MET A 103 -34.06 -7.01 -29.63
N VAL A 104 -34.84 -7.99 -29.16
CA VAL A 104 -35.64 -8.86 -30.03
C VAL A 104 -36.71 -8.05 -30.77
N LEU A 105 -37.40 -7.12 -30.10
CA LEU A 105 -38.39 -6.24 -30.74
C LEU A 105 -37.75 -5.39 -31.84
N VAL A 106 -36.53 -4.86 -31.62
CA VAL A 106 -35.78 -4.15 -32.66
C VAL A 106 -35.54 -5.07 -33.85
N LEU A 107 -35.08 -6.31 -33.66
CA LEU A 107 -34.86 -7.24 -34.77
C LEU A 107 -36.14 -7.60 -35.54
N VAL A 108 -37.27 -7.70 -34.83
CA VAL A 108 -38.59 -8.02 -35.42
C VAL A 108 -39.14 -6.84 -36.25
N PHE A 109 -39.11 -5.63 -35.69
CA PHE A 109 -39.76 -4.47 -36.28
C PHE A 109 -38.86 -3.67 -37.22
N LEU A 110 -37.56 -3.58 -36.93
CA LEU A 110 -36.61 -2.82 -37.73
C LEU A 110 -36.05 -3.66 -38.88
N LYS A 111 -36.89 -3.93 -39.87
CA LYS A 111 -36.50 -4.76 -41.04
C LYS A 111 -35.58 -4.05 -42.03
N ASN A 112 -35.53 -2.73 -42.05
CA ASN A 112 -34.66 -1.98 -42.95
C ASN A 112 -34.08 -0.78 -42.23
N ILE A 113 -32.78 -0.84 -41.93
CA ILE A 113 -32.08 0.18 -41.15
C ILE A 113 -31.93 1.49 -41.93
N ASP A 114 -31.82 1.42 -43.26
CA ASP A 114 -31.63 2.59 -44.12
C ASP A 114 -32.84 3.52 -44.12
N ARG A 115 -34.05 2.99 -43.83
CA ARG A 115 -35.26 3.82 -43.69
C ARG A 115 -35.16 4.82 -42.54
N LEU A 116 -34.39 4.53 -41.49
CA LEU A 116 -34.20 5.46 -40.37
C LEU A 116 -33.52 6.76 -40.83
N ALA A 117 -32.66 6.72 -41.85
CA ALA A 117 -31.99 7.92 -42.36
C ALA A 117 -32.95 8.96 -42.99
N GLN A 118 -34.15 8.53 -43.42
CA GLN A 118 -35.18 9.43 -43.93
C GLN A 118 -35.77 10.30 -42.80
N TYR A 119 -35.80 9.77 -41.58
CA TYR A 119 -36.34 10.43 -40.39
C TYR A 119 -35.27 11.12 -39.55
N LYS A 120 -34.05 11.34 -40.07
CA LYS A 120 -32.90 11.90 -39.33
C LYS A 120 -33.24 13.15 -38.49
N TYR A 121 -34.01 14.09 -39.03
CA TYR A 121 -34.39 15.32 -38.30
C TYR A 121 -35.41 15.06 -37.18
N VAL A 122 -36.31 14.11 -37.38
CA VAL A 122 -37.25 13.66 -36.33
C VAL A 122 -36.48 12.96 -35.20
N LEU A 123 -35.50 12.13 -35.56
CA LEU A 123 -34.67 11.42 -34.59
C LEU A 123 -33.83 12.37 -33.73
N VAL A 124 -33.16 13.36 -34.32
CA VAL A 124 -32.39 14.33 -33.50
C VAL A 124 -33.29 15.23 -32.68
N LEU A 125 -34.47 15.63 -33.20
CA LEU A 125 -35.44 16.39 -32.41
C LEU A 125 -35.92 15.57 -31.22
N LEU A 126 -36.24 14.28 -31.42
CA LEU A 126 -36.58 13.36 -30.34
C LEU A 126 -35.42 13.22 -29.35
N GLY A 127 -34.18 13.09 -29.81
CA GLY A 127 -32.99 13.05 -28.96
C GLY A 127 -32.83 14.30 -28.10
N ILE A 128 -33.01 15.49 -28.69
CA ILE A 128 -32.97 16.76 -27.96
C ILE A 128 -34.12 16.86 -26.95
N LEU A 129 -35.33 16.45 -27.32
CA LEU A 129 -36.47 16.44 -26.38
C LEU A 129 -36.24 15.47 -25.22
N LEU A 130 -35.62 14.32 -25.47
CA LEU A 130 -35.21 13.39 -24.42
C LEU A 130 -34.18 14.04 -23.49
N LEU A 131 -33.15 14.71 -24.02
CA LEU A 131 -32.17 15.46 -23.21
C LEU A 131 -32.78 16.65 -22.46
N LEU A 132 -33.82 17.30 -22.99
CA LEU A 132 -34.48 18.40 -22.27
C LEU A 132 -35.46 17.90 -21.20
N SER A 133 -35.89 16.65 -21.28
CA SER A 133 -36.95 16.15 -20.41
C SER A 133 -36.59 16.17 -18.90
N PRO A 134 -35.36 15.87 -18.45
CA PRO A 134 -34.97 16.03 -17.04
C PRO A 134 -34.89 17.49 -16.57
N MET A 135 -34.82 18.45 -17.49
CA MET A 135 -34.83 19.87 -17.14
C MET A 135 -36.24 20.39 -16.86
N LEU A 136 -37.29 19.62 -17.18
CA LEU A 136 -38.67 20.00 -16.92
C LEU A 136 -38.97 19.97 -15.40
N PRO A 137 -39.48 21.07 -14.82
CA PRO A 137 -39.60 21.24 -13.37
C PRO A 137 -40.59 20.27 -12.69
N VAL A 138 -41.44 19.58 -13.46
CA VAL A 138 -42.49 18.68 -12.93
C VAL A 138 -42.00 17.22 -12.80
N VAL A 139 -41.05 16.79 -13.62
CA VAL A 139 -40.70 15.37 -13.80
C VAL A 139 -39.22 15.10 -13.55
N GLY A 140 -38.38 16.12 -13.71
CA GLY A 140 -36.94 16.06 -13.47
C GLY A 140 -36.58 16.13 -11.99
N THR A 141 -35.63 15.31 -11.58
CA THR A 141 -35.09 15.33 -10.21
C THR A 141 -33.62 15.73 -10.22
N GLU A 142 -33.24 16.63 -9.31
CA GLU A 142 -31.85 17.03 -9.10
C GLU A 142 -31.20 16.11 -8.06
N ILE A 143 -30.12 15.42 -8.46
CA ILE A 143 -29.35 14.50 -7.61
C ILE A 143 -27.89 14.95 -7.69
N ASN A 144 -27.27 15.25 -6.55
CA ASN A 144 -25.88 15.72 -6.46
C ASN A 144 -25.57 16.92 -7.38
N GLY A 145 -26.54 17.80 -7.61
CA GLY A 145 -26.40 19.01 -8.43
C GLY A 145 -26.58 18.81 -9.94
N SER A 146 -26.86 17.58 -10.41
CA SER A 146 -27.14 17.25 -11.82
C SER A 146 -28.60 16.84 -12.01
N ARG A 147 -29.19 17.22 -13.15
CA ARG A 147 -30.59 16.90 -13.50
C ARG A 147 -30.63 15.94 -14.68
N LEU A 148 -30.50 14.64 -14.39
CA LEU A 148 -30.35 13.59 -15.40
C LEU A 148 -31.53 12.61 -15.43
N TRP A 149 -32.29 12.54 -14.34
CA TRP A 149 -33.24 11.46 -14.10
C TRP A 149 -34.68 11.97 -14.14
N LEU A 150 -35.55 11.17 -14.75
CA LEU A 150 -37.00 11.27 -14.61
C LEU A 150 -37.46 10.29 -13.52
N ARG A 151 -38.34 10.75 -12.63
CA ARG A 151 -38.93 9.88 -11.60
C ARG A 151 -40.44 9.82 -11.73
N VAL A 152 -40.98 8.61 -11.92
CA VAL A 152 -42.42 8.35 -11.97
C VAL A 152 -42.73 7.25 -10.96
N GLY A 153 -43.24 7.63 -9.79
CA GLY A 153 -43.45 6.71 -8.66
C GLY A 153 -42.15 6.07 -8.18
N SER A 154 -42.11 4.74 -8.13
CA SER A 154 -40.92 3.94 -7.77
C SER A 154 -39.95 3.71 -8.93
N PHE A 155 -40.32 4.09 -10.16
CA PHE A 155 -39.47 3.92 -11.33
C PHE A 155 -38.65 5.17 -11.61
N SER A 156 -37.37 4.97 -11.92
CA SER A 156 -36.44 6.00 -12.35
C SER A 156 -35.86 5.64 -13.71
N PHE A 157 -35.75 6.62 -14.59
CA PHE A 157 -35.31 6.44 -15.97
C PHE A 157 -34.40 7.61 -16.39
N GLN A 158 -33.28 7.32 -17.06
CA GLN A 158 -32.36 8.31 -17.60
C GLN A 158 -32.58 8.47 -19.12
N PRO A 159 -33.21 9.57 -19.58
CA PRO A 159 -33.53 9.78 -21.01
C PRO A 159 -32.30 9.94 -21.90
N GLY A 160 -31.20 10.48 -21.37
CA GLY A 160 -29.94 10.66 -22.09
C GLY A 160 -29.38 9.36 -22.70
N GLU A 161 -29.65 8.24 -22.04
CA GLU A 161 -29.27 6.90 -22.51
C GLU A 161 -29.94 6.50 -23.82
N LEU A 162 -31.19 6.93 -24.07
CA LEU A 162 -31.85 6.75 -25.37
C LEU A 162 -31.51 7.87 -26.35
N ALA A 163 -31.33 9.10 -25.85
CA ALA A 163 -31.02 10.26 -26.68
C ALA A 163 -29.73 10.06 -27.49
N LYS A 164 -28.69 9.44 -26.90
CA LYS A 164 -27.44 9.14 -27.62
C LYS A 164 -27.64 8.24 -28.83
N ILE A 165 -28.56 7.27 -28.76
CA ILE A 165 -28.92 6.41 -29.91
C ILE A 165 -29.54 7.27 -31.00
N CYS A 166 -30.52 8.11 -30.67
CA CYS A 166 -31.18 9.01 -31.61
C CYS A 166 -30.20 9.96 -32.31
N ILE A 167 -29.24 10.52 -31.56
CA ILE A 167 -28.18 11.41 -32.08
C ILE A 167 -27.28 10.65 -33.05
N VAL A 168 -26.85 9.42 -32.72
CA VAL A 168 -26.03 8.60 -33.63
C VAL A 168 -26.79 8.27 -34.91
N LEU A 169 -28.06 7.89 -34.83
CA LEU A 169 -28.87 7.61 -36.01
C LEU A 169 -29.02 8.84 -36.92
N PHE A 170 -29.19 10.03 -36.32
CA PHE A 170 -29.17 11.29 -37.06
C PHE A 170 -27.82 11.54 -37.73
N LEU A 171 -26.71 11.43 -36.98
CA LEU A 171 -25.36 11.67 -37.51
C LEU A 171 -25.07 10.72 -38.66
N ALA A 172 -25.37 9.43 -38.52
CA ALA A 172 -25.16 8.44 -39.56
C ALA A 172 -25.99 8.75 -40.81
N GLY A 173 -27.28 9.07 -40.66
CA GLY A 173 -28.15 9.43 -41.77
C GLY A 173 -27.72 10.72 -42.47
N TYR A 174 -27.30 11.74 -41.72
CA TYR A 174 -26.84 13.01 -42.26
C TYR A 174 -25.49 12.88 -42.98
N LEU A 175 -24.52 12.22 -42.35
CA LEU A 175 -23.18 12.02 -42.89
C LEU A 175 -23.21 11.13 -44.13
N ALA A 176 -23.99 10.05 -44.13
CA ALA A 176 -24.10 9.16 -45.29
C ALA A 176 -24.65 9.90 -46.53
N LEU A 177 -25.66 10.74 -46.36
CA LEU A 177 -26.30 11.48 -47.45
C LEU A 177 -25.44 12.64 -47.98
N ASN A 178 -24.59 13.24 -47.14
CA ASN A 178 -23.78 14.41 -47.49
C ASN A 178 -22.29 14.12 -47.64
N ARG A 179 -21.87 12.84 -47.59
CA ARG A 179 -20.44 12.44 -47.53
C ARG A 179 -19.57 13.06 -48.63
N GLU A 180 -20.10 13.14 -49.84
CA GLU A 180 -19.33 13.59 -51.02
C GLU A 180 -19.07 15.10 -50.92
N LEU A 181 -20.11 15.87 -50.54
CA LEU A 181 -20.02 17.30 -50.30
C LEU A 181 -19.10 17.65 -49.13
N LEU A 182 -19.12 16.85 -48.05
CA LEU A 182 -18.30 17.05 -46.85
C LEU A 182 -16.81 16.70 -47.04
N SER A 183 -16.48 15.99 -48.13
CA SER A 183 -15.11 15.59 -48.46
C SER A 183 -14.37 16.59 -49.36
N VAL A 184 -15.12 17.51 -49.99
CA VAL A 184 -14.63 18.55 -50.92
C VAL A 184 -14.45 19.86 -50.16
N PHE A 185 -13.24 20.42 -50.22
CA PHE A 185 -12.94 21.72 -49.60
C PHE A 185 -13.09 22.82 -50.65
N THR A 186 -14.09 23.67 -50.48
CA THR A 186 -14.47 24.72 -51.43
C THR A 186 -13.94 26.10 -51.06
N TRP A 187 -13.61 26.35 -49.78
CA TRP A 187 -13.25 27.68 -49.29
C TRP A 187 -11.81 27.72 -48.76
N ARG A 188 -11.08 28.81 -49.00
CA ARG A 188 -9.69 28.99 -48.52
C ARG A 188 -9.63 30.17 -47.58
N VAL A 189 -9.23 29.93 -46.33
CA VAL A 189 -9.02 30.96 -45.29
C VAL A 189 -7.56 30.84 -44.82
N GLY A 190 -6.71 31.74 -45.30
CA GLY A 190 -5.27 31.69 -45.03
C GLY A 190 -4.58 30.45 -45.61
N PRO A 191 -3.71 29.74 -44.85
CA PRO A 191 -3.11 28.48 -45.31
C PRO A 191 -4.08 27.29 -45.24
N PHE A 192 -5.27 27.47 -44.63
CA PHE A 192 -6.22 26.40 -44.38
C PHE A 192 -7.33 26.39 -45.43
N TRP A 193 -7.64 25.18 -45.90
CA TRP A 193 -8.82 24.93 -46.71
C TRP A 193 -9.96 24.55 -45.76
N LEU A 194 -11.09 25.26 -45.86
CA LEU A 194 -12.31 25.02 -45.11
C LEU A 194 -13.42 24.44 -46.01
N PRO A 195 -14.31 23.60 -45.46
CA PRO A 195 -15.39 22.96 -46.21
C PRO A 195 -16.54 23.94 -46.43
N ASP A 196 -17.51 23.58 -47.27
CA ASP A 196 -18.73 24.37 -47.41
C ASP A 196 -19.50 24.39 -46.08
N LEU A 197 -19.45 25.55 -45.40
CA LEU A 197 -20.13 25.80 -44.14
C LEU A 197 -21.61 25.46 -44.21
N ARG A 198 -22.28 25.61 -45.36
CA ARG A 198 -23.72 25.32 -45.49
C ARG A 198 -24.06 23.84 -45.31
N THR A 199 -23.12 22.95 -45.66
CA THR A 199 -23.28 21.50 -45.53
C THR A 199 -22.89 20.98 -44.14
N LEU A 200 -22.00 21.68 -43.45
CA LEU A 200 -21.65 21.36 -42.06
C LEU A 200 -22.62 21.97 -41.05
N MET A 201 -23.20 23.14 -41.35
CA MET A 201 -23.98 23.93 -40.39
C MET A 201 -25.12 23.14 -39.74
N PRO A 202 -25.99 22.41 -40.46
CA PRO A 202 -27.11 21.72 -39.81
C PRO A 202 -26.65 20.61 -38.86
N MET A 203 -25.59 19.88 -39.22
CA MET A 203 -25.02 18.86 -38.36
C MET A 203 -24.35 19.47 -37.12
N VAL A 204 -23.52 20.49 -37.32
CA VAL A 204 -22.78 21.16 -36.23
C VAL A 204 -23.75 21.88 -35.29
N VAL A 205 -24.79 22.54 -35.79
CA VAL A 205 -25.80 23.23 -34.96
C VAL A 205 -26.58 22.24 -34.12
N MET A 206 -27.09 21.16 -34.70
CA MET A 206 -27.88 20.18 -33.94
C MET A 206 -27.01 19.43 -32.92
N TRP A 207 -25.76 19.14 -33.28
CA TRP A 207 -24.79 18.55 -32.35
C TRP A 207 -24.41 19.52 -31.22
N LEU A 208 -24.11 20.79 -31.53
CA LEU A 208 -23.82 21.82 -30.52
C LEU A 208 -25.00 22.05 -29.59
N LEU A 209 -26.22 22.01 -30.11
CA LEU A 209 -27.42 22.16 -29.30
C LEU A 209 -27.57 20.97 -28.34
N ALA A 210 -27.42 19.74 -28.81
CA ALA A 210 -27.43 18.56 -27.95
C ALA A 210 -26.30 18.62 -26.91
N PHE A 211 -25.08 18.96 -27.32
CA PHE A 211 -23.93 19.12 -26.43
C PHE A 211 -24.15 20.19 -25.37
N MET A 212 -24.72 21.34 -25.75
CA MET A 212 -25.03 22.43 -24.82
C MET A 212 -26.07 22.01 -23.78
N VAL A 213 -27.10 21.25 -24.17
CA VAL A 213 -28.07 20.70 -23.21
C VAL A 213 -27.36 19.80 -22.19
N VAL A 214 -26.49 18.89 -22.62
CA VAL A 214 -25.78 17.98 -21.71
C VAL A 214 -24.83 18.73 -20.76
N VAL A 215 -24.17 19.79 -21.24
CA VAL A 215 -23.37 20.67 -20.38
C VAL A 215 -24.24 21.40 -19.34
N LEU A 216 -25.46 21.84 -19.73
CA LEU A 216 -26.42 22.46 -18.80
C LEU A 216 -27.00 21.47 -17.79
N GLU A 217 -27.12 20.20 -18.16
CA GLU A 217 -27.47 19.10 -17.24
C GLU A 217 -26.34 18.77 -16.24
N LYS A 218 -25.13 19.32 -16.48
CA LYS A 218 -23.88 19.03 -15.76
C LYS A 218 -23.45 17.56 -15.86
N ASP A 219 -23.63 16.95 -17.04
CA ASP A 219 -23.18 15.57 -17.34
C ASP A 219 -21.94 15.59 -18.25
N LEU A 220 -20.77 15.79 -17.63
CA LEU A 220 -19.51 15.84 -18.39
C LEU A 220 -19.16 14.49 -19.04
N GLY A 221 -19.59 13.38 -18.46
CA GLY A 221 -19.32 12.05 -19.00
C GLY A 221 -20.06 11.81 -20.31
N LEU A 222 -21.38 12.06 -20.34
CA LEU A 222 -22.17 11.95 -21.57
C LEU A 222 -21.70 12.97 -22.62
N ALA A 223 -21.33 14.19 -22.20
CA ALA A 223 -20.80 15.21 -23.12
C ALA A 223 -19.54 14.73 -23.82
N LEU A 224 -18.60 14.14 -23.07
CA LEU A 224 -17.35 13.59 -23.61
C LEU A 224 -17.61 12.41 -24.56
N VAL A 225 -18.55 11.52 -24.23
CA VAL A 225 -18.95 10.40 -25.11
C VAL A 225 -19.53 10.93 -26.43
N LEU A 226 -20.50 11.84 -26.37
CA LEU A 226 -21.14 12.39 -27.58
C LEU A 226 -20.15 13.18 -28.45
N PHE A 227 -19.21 13.89 -27.83
CA PHE A 227 -18.14 14.57 -28.52
C PHE A 227 -17.20 13.60 -29.24
N ALA A 228 -16.70 12.58 -28.54
CA ALA A 228 -15.77 11.62 -29.10
C ALA A 228 -16.42 10.78 -30.22
N VAL A 229 -17.68 10.36 -30.04
CA VAL A 229 -18.47 9.66 -31.06
C VAL A 229 -18.66 10.53 -32.31
N PHE A 230 -18.96 11.82 -32.14
CA PHE A 230 -19.08 12.75 -33.25
C PHE A 230 -17.79 12.84 -34.06
N LEU A 231 -16.63 12.98 -33.41
CA LEU A 231 -15.34 13.01 -34.10
C LEU A 231 -15.02 11.71 -34.84
N VAL A 232 -15.29 10.55 -34.21
CA VAL A 232 -15.08 9.24 -34.84
C VAL A 232 -15.95 9.09 -36.08
N MET A 233 -17.25 9.40 -35.98
CA MET A 233 -18.17 9.32 -37.12
C MET A 233 -17.79 10.29 -38.24
N LEU A 234 -17.42 11.52 -37.88
CA LEU A 234 -16.97 12.54 -38.84
C LEU A 234 -15.70 12.09 -39.57
N TYR A 235 -14.73 11.51 -38.87
CA TYR A 235 -13.53 10.94 -39.48
C TYR A 235 -13.85 9.78 -40.40
N CYS A 236 -14.68 8.82 -39.97
CA CYS A 236 -15.08 7.68 -40.79
C CYS A 236 -15.79 8.12 -42.08
N ALA A 237 -16.70 9.09 -41.98
CA ALA A 237 -17.45 9.62 -43.12
C ALA A 237 -16.57 10.41 -44.11
N THR A 238 -15.67 11.27 -43.61
CA THR A 238 -14.95 12.26 -44.44
C THR A 238 -13.51 11.85 -44.80
N GLY A 239 -12.86 11.05 -43.96
CA GLY A 239 -11.45 10.67 -44.06
C GLY A 239 -10.45 11.80 -43.77
N LYS A 240 -10.91 12.96 -43.27
CA LYS A 240 -10.07 14.14 -43.08
C LYS A 240 -9.54 14.22 -41.65
N LYS A 241 -8.24 14.00 -41.50
CA LYS A 241 -7.54 14.12 -40.21
C LYS A 241 -7.65 15.53 -39.61
N LEU A 242 -7.75 16.56 -40.45
CA LEU A 242 -7.88 17.95 -40.02
C LEU A 242 -9.08 18.15 -39.09
N TYR A 243 -10.25 17.55 -39.37
CA TYR A 243 -11.43 17.68 -38.51
C TYR A 243 -11.21 17.09 -37.12
N VAL A 244 -10.45 16.00 -37.03
CA VAL A 244 -10.10 15.37 -35.74
C VAL A 244 -9.16 16.29 -34.97
N VAL A 245 -8.12 16.82 -35.62
CA VAL A 245 -7.16 17.74 -34.98
C VAL A 245 -7.86 19.02 -34.52
N THR A 246 -8.69 19.64 -35.35
CA THR A 246 -9.45 20.83 -34.96
C THR A 246 -10.44 20.53 -33.84
N GLY A 247 -11.08 19.36 -33.88
CA GLY A 247 -11.96 18.89 -32.80
C GLY A 247 -11.21 18.78 -31.48
N LEU A 248 -10.07 18.09 -31.46
CA LEU A 248 -9.24 17.94 -30.25
C LEU A 248 -8.75 19.28 -29.71
N LEU A 249 -8.34 20.21 -30.59
CA LEU A 249 -8.00 21.58 -30.18
C LEU A 249 -9.19 22.31 -29.56
N MET A 250 -10.39 22.19 -30.15
CA MET A 250 -11.60 22.77 -29.58
C MET A 250 -11.96 22.13 -28.23
N ALA A 251 -11.78 20.82 -28.07
CA ALA A 251 -11.99 20.13 -26.80
C ALA A 251 -11.01 20.62 -25.72
N ALA A 252 -9.74 20.84 -26.06
CA ALA A 252 -8.75 21.40 -25.14
C ALA A 252 -9.12 22.82 -24.70
N VAL A 253 -9.54 23.68 -25.64
CA VAL A 253 -10.03 25.03 -25.33
C VAL A 253 -11.28 24.97 -24.45
N ALA A 254 -12.22 24.08 -24.76
CA ALA A 254 -13.42 23.89 -23.95
C ALA A 254 -13.08 23.38 -22.54
N ALA A 255 -12.15 22.44 -22.39
CA ALA A 255 -11.71 21.94 -21.08
C ALA A 255 -11.11 23.06 -20.22
N VAL A 256 -10.24 23.91 -20.79
CA VAL A 256 -9.68 25.07 -20.09
C VAL A 256 -10.77 26.08 -19.71
N ALA A 257 -11.72 26.35 -20.61
CA ALA A 257 -12.84 27.23 -20.32
C ALA A 257 -13.73 26.67 -19.20
N LEU A 258 -14.08 25.38 -19.25
CA LEU A 258 -14.88 24.70 -18.23
C LEU A 258 -14.16 24.68 -16.87
N TYR A 259 -12.84 24.49 -16.84
CA TYR A 259 -12.02 24.59 -15.64
C TYR A 259 -12.09 26.00 -15.02
N GLY A 260 -12.09 27.06 -15.83
CA GLY A 260 -12.24 28.44 -15.35
C GLY A 260 -13.66 28.79 -14.89
N LEU A 261 -14.68 28.11 -15.40
CA LEU A 261 -16.10 28.44 -15.17
C LEU A 261 -16.76 27.62 -14.05
N PHE A 262 -16.28 26.40 -13.77
CA PHE A 262 -16.96 25.46 -12.87
C PHE A 262 -16.03 24.93 -11.78
N SER A 263 -16.34 25.23 -10.52
CA SER A 263 -15.57 24.75 -9.35
C SER A 263 -15.53 23.22 -9.24
N HIS A 264 -16.59 22.53 -9.64
CA HIS A 264 -16.61 21.06 -9.62
C HIS A 264 -15.62 20.45 -10.63
N VAL A 265 -15.32 21.15 -11.73
CA VAL A 265 -14.31 20.72 -12.72
C VAL A 265 -12.92 20.90 -12.13
N GLN A 266 -12.68 22.02 -11.44
CA GLN A 266 -11.43 22.27 -10.73
C GLN A 266 -11.14 21.18 -9.71
N LEU A 267 -12.16 20.78 -8.93
CA LEU A 267 -12.06 19.70 -7.95
C LEU A 267 -11.72 18.35 -8.61
N ARG A 268 -12.35 18.00 -9.73
CA ARG A 268 -12.03 16.75 -10.45
C ARG A 268 -10.61 16.76 -11.01
N VAL A 269 -10.12 17.92 -11.45
CA VAL A 269 -8.73 18.06 -11.93
C VAL A 269 -7.73 18.03 -10.78
N SER A 270 -8.02 18.64 -9.63
CA SER A 270 -7.13 18.56 -8.46
C SER A 270 -7.02 17.13 -7.92
N ILE A 271 -8.14 16.42 -7.84
CA ILE A 271 -8.18 15.00 -7.45
C ILE A 271 -7.38 14.14 -8.44
N TRP A 272 -7.47 14.41 -9.74
CA TRP A 272 -6.70 13.67 -10.77
C TRP A 272 -5.19 13.95 -10.73
N MET A 273 -4.78 15.15 -10.30
CA MET A 273 -3.35 15.49 -10.20
C MET A 273 -2.69 14.89 -8.95
N ASP A 274 -3.44 14.80 -7.85
CA ASP A 274 -2.99 14.17 -6.61
C ASP A 274 -4.18 13.47 -5.91
N PRO A 275 -4.45 12.19 -6.24
CA PRO A 275 -5.59 11.46 -5.71
C PRO A 275 -5.45 11.12 -4.22
N PHE A 276 -4.25 11.22 -3.64
CA PHE A 276 -3.98 10.82 -2.26
C PHE A 276 -3.86 12.00 -1.29
N ALA A 277 -3.78 13.25 -1.77
CA ALA A 277 -3.70 14.45 -0.94
C ALA A 277 -4.79 14.57 0.14
N ASP A 278 -6.01 14.12 -0.16
CA ASP A 278 -7.17 14.15 0.76
C ASP A 278 -8.00 12.87 0.63
N ALA A 279 -7.30 11.73 0.74
CA ALA A 279 -7.84 10.38 0.52
C ALA A 279 -9.03 10.00 1.41
N GLN A 280 -9.25 10.74 2.51
CA GLN A 280 -10.34 10.49 3.46
C GLN A 280 -11.56 11.41 3.28
N ASN A 281 -11.47 12.44 2.44
CA ASN A 281 -12.60 13.34 2.19
C ASN A 281 -12.86 13.53 0.70
N THR A 282 -12.24 14.53 0.06
CA THR A 282 -12.64 14.96 -1.28
C THR A 282 -12.23 13.99 -2.39
N SER A 283 -11.10 13.29 -2.24
CA SER A 283 -10.65 12.29 -3.20
C SER A 283 -11.05 10.85 -2.83
N TYR A 284 -11.84 10.67 -1.76
CA TYR A 284 -12.19 9.36 -1.19
C TYR A 284 -12.63 8.32 -2.23
N GLN A 285 -13.53 8.68 -3.16
CA GLN A 285 -14.00 7.73 -4.18
C GLN A 285 -12.86 7.19 -5.07
N LEU A 286 -11.96 8.07 -5.53
CA LEU A 286 -10.87 7.65 -6.40
C LEU A 286 -9.76 6.95 -5.62
N ALA A 287 -9.43 7.43 -4.42
CA ALA A 287 -8.46 6.80 -3.54
C ALA A 287 -8.84 5.34 -3.23
N GLN A 288 -10.10 5.09 -2.84
CA GLN A 288 -10.59 3.74 -2.57
C GLN A 288 -10.59 2.84 -3.82
N CYS A 289 -10.89 3.39 -5.01
CA CYS A 289 -10.73 2.65 -6.27
C CYS A 289 -9.27 2.22 -6.48
N LEU A 290 -8.31 3.13 -6.29
CA LEU A 290 -6.89 2.85 -6.47
C LEU A 290 -6.35 1.88 -5.41
N PHE A 291 -6.80 1.96 -4.16
CA PHE A 291 -6.49 0.98 -3.11
C PHE A 291 -6.97 -0.42 -3.50
N SER A 292 -8.23 -0.55 -3.92
CA SER A 292 -8.81 -1.83 -4.38
C SER A 292 -8.06 -2.40 -5.60
N ILE A 293 -7.73 -1.55 -6.58
CA ILE A 293 -6.98 -1.98 -7.76
C ILE A 293 -5.59 -2.46 -7.36
N ALA A 294 -4.87 -1.72 -6.52
CA ALA A 294 -3.54 -2.12 -6.05
C ALA A 294 -3.56 -3.45 -5.29
N ASP A 295 -4.61 -3.72 -4.52
CA ASP A 295 -4.80 -4.96 -3.78
C ASP A 295 -5.02 -6.19 -4.65
N GLY A 296 -5.57 -6.02 -5.85
CA GLY A 296 -5.86 -7.14 -6.75
C GLY A 296 -4.61 -7.82 -7.32
N GLY A 297 -3.47 -7.15 -7.39
CA GLY A 297 -2.24 -7.75 -7.93
C GLY A 297 -2.42 -8.41 -9.32
N MET A 298 -1.65 -9.47 -9.59
CA MET A 298 -1.79 -10.22 -10.85
C MET A 298 -3.00 -11.17 -10.88
N PHE A 299 -3.35 -11.77 -9.74
CA PHE A 299 -4.27 -12.92 -9.66
C PHE A 299 -5.58 -12.64 -8.92
N GLY A 300 -5.69 -11.50 -8.24
CA GLY A 300 -6.84 -11.12 -7.44
C GLY A 300 -6.70 -11.54 -5.99
N THR A 301 -7.52 -10.94 -5.12
CA THR A 301 -7.70 -11.37 -3.73
C THR A 301 -8.56 -12.63 -3.62
N GLY A 302 -9.24 -13.02 -4.71
CA GLY A 302 -10.19 -14.12 -4.77
C GLY A 302 -11.63 -13.62 -4.88
N ILE A 303 -12.43 -14.29 -5.72
CA ILE A 303 -13.85 -13.93 -5.93
C ILE A 303 -14.62 -13.99 -4.61
N GLY A 304 -15.31 -12.90 -4.28
CA GLY A 304 -16.04 -12.71 -3.03
C GLY A 304 -15.21 -12.10 -1.91
N ARG A 305 -13.88 -12.01 -2.01
CA ARG A 305 -12.98 -11.58 -0.93
C ARG A 305 -12.40 -10.17 -1.11
N GLY A 306 -12.96 -9.37 -2.01
CA GLY A 306 -12.48 -8.01 -2.26
C GLY A 306 -12.96 -7.06 -1.18
N LEU A 307 -12.03 -6.34 -0.55
CA LEU A 307 -12.38 -5.36 0.48
C LEU A 307 -13.08 -4.15 -0.10
N GLY A 308 -12.94 -3.83 -1.38
CA GLY A 308 -13.67 -2.75 -2.03
C GLY A 308 -15.20 -2.99 -2.08
N ALA A 309 -15.65 -4.22 -1.88
CA ALA A 309 -17.06 -4.53 -1.67
C ALA A 309 -17.52 -4.29 -0.22
N ASP A 310 -16.61 -4.44 0.76
CA ASP A 310 -16.92 -4.45 2.19
C ASP A 310 -16.57 -3.10 2.88
N ILE A 311 -15.48 -2.46 2.46
CA ILE A 311 -15.12 -1.05 2.68
C ILE A 311 -15.78 -0.24 1.53
N PRO A 312 -16.86 0.51 1.80
CA PRO A 312 -17.72 1.01 0.75
C PRO A 312 -17.01 2.04 -0.13
N ILE A 313 -16.58 1.61 -1.32
CA ILE A 313 -16.28 2.53 -2.42
C ILE A 313 -17.60 3.22 -2.80
N PRO A 314 -17.68 4.56 -2.79
CA PRO A 314 -18.87 5.27 -3.21
C PRO A 314 -19.28 4.84 -4.62
N TYR A 315 -20.54 4.43 -4.78
CA TYR A 315 -21.09 3.97 -6.04
C TYR A 315 -20.38 2.74 -6.64
N ALA A 316 -19.83 1.84 -5.79
CA ALA A 316 -19.24 0.55 -6.17
C ALA A 316 -20.13 -0.30 -7.11
N TYR A 317 -21.45 -0.21 -7.01
CA TYR A 317 -22.38 -0.93 -7.89
C TYR A 317 -22.54 -0.28 -9.28
N ASN A 318 -22.02 0.93 -9.49
CA ASN A 318 -22.21 1.72 -10.70
C ASN A 318 -20.88 2.04 -11.42
N ASP A 319 -20.31 3.23 -11.25
CA ASP A 319 -19.11 3.69 -11.95
C ASP A 319 -17.83 3.02 -11.42
N ALA A 320 -17.77 2.73 -10.12
CA ALA A 320 -16.62 2.11 -9.46
C ALA A 320 -16.61 0.57 -9.49
N ILE A 321 -17.60 -0.09 -10.10
CA ILE A 321 -17.73 -1.57 -10.10
C ILE A 321 -16.51 -2.28 -10.67
N PHE A 322 -15.83 -1.66 -11.62
CA PHE A 322 -14.65 -2.26 -12.23
C PHE A 322 -13.45 -2.30 -11.28
N ALA A 323 -13.37 -1.39 -10.28
CA ALA A 323 -12.33 -1.47 -9.25
C ALA A 323 -12.51 -2.71 -8.37
N VAL A 324 -13.75 -3.01 -7.95
CA VAL A 324 -14.08 -4.24 -7.20
C VAL A 324 -13.77 -5.49 -8.02
N ILE A 325 -14.14 -5.48 -9.31
CA ILE A 325 -13.81 -6.61 -10.19
C ILE A 325 -12.29 -6.79 -10.32
N ALA A 326 -11.54 -5.70 -10.47
CA ALA A 326 -10.10 -5.74 -10.59
C ALA A 326 -9.41 -6.25 -9.31
N GLU A 327 -9.92 -5.86 -8.14
CA GLU A 327 -9.45 -6.38 -6.85
C GLU A 327 -9.64 -7.89 -6.74
N GLU A 328 -10.86 -8.38 -6.96
CA GLU A 328 -11.17 -9.80 -6.73
C GLU A 328 -10.61 -10.74 -7.79
N SER A 329 -10.53 -10.29 -9.05
CA SER A 329 -10.11 -11.11 -10.20
C SER A 329 -8.69 -10.83 -10.69
N GLY A 330 -8.04 -9.81 -10.13
CA GLY A 330 -6.68 -9.39 -10.47
C GLY A 330 -6.55 -8.79 -11.87
N LEU A 331 -5.31 -8.49 -12.25
CA LEU A 331 -4.98 -7.96 -13.56
C LEU A 331 -5.51 -8.85 -14.71
N LEU A 332 -5.46 -10.17 -14.56
CA LEU A 332 -5.93 -11.10 -15.59
C LEU A 332 -7.44 -11.00 -15.83
N GLY A 333 -8.25 -10.94 -14.76
CA GLY A 333 -9.69 -10.78 -14.88
C GLY A 333 -10.10 -9.40 -15.39
N ALA A 334 -9.50 -8.34 -14.83
CA ALA A 334 -9.72 -6.96 -15.27
C ALA A 334 -9.34 -6.77 -16.76
N ALA A 335 -8.17 -7.25 -17.17
CA ALA A 335 -7.75 -7.23 -18.58
C ALA A 335 -8.67 -8.09 -19.45
N GLY A 336 -9.16 -9.23 -18.95
CA GLY A 336 -10.15 -10.06 -19.64
C GLY A 336 -11.42 -9.29 -20.02
N ILE A 337 -11.95 -8.46 -19.10
CA ILE A 337 -13.11 -7.60 -19.37
C ILE A 337 -12.78 -6.53 -20.42
N LEU A 338 -11.61 -5.89 -20.31
CA LEU A 338 -11.15 -4.93 -21.32
C LEU A 338 -10.99 -5.57 -22.70
N LEU A 339 -10.52 -6.81 -22.76
CA LEU A 339 -10.42 -7.60 -24.00
C LEU A 339 -11.79 -7.98 -24.57
N LEU A 340 -12.82 -8.18 -23.74
CA LEU A 340 -14.20 -8.38 -24.20
C LEU A 340 -14.75 -7.10 -24.86
N TYR A 341 -14.52 -5.93 -24.27
CA TYR A 341 -14.88 -4.64 -24.90
C TYR A 341 -14.08 -4.38 -26.18
N LEU A 342 -12.79 -4.68 -26.19
CA LEU A 342 -11.97 -4.60 -27.40
C LEU A 342 -12.48 -5.55 -28.49
N SER A 343 -12.88 -6.77 -28.11
CA SER A 343 -13.51 -7.72 -29.01
C SER A 343 -14.83 -7.19 -29.55
N PHE A 344 -15.66 -6.55 -28.71
CA PHE A 344 -16.87 -5.86 -29.14
C PHE A 344 -16.56 -4.74 -30.15
N ALA A 345 -15.53 -3.93 -29.89
CA ALA A 345 -15.07 -2.86 -30.78
C ALA A 345 -14.66 -3.41 -32.15
N ILE A 346 -13.82 -4.45 -32.17
CA ILE A 346 -13.36 -5.10 -33.41
C ILE A 346 -14.55 -5.68 -34.18
N ARG A 347 -15.44 -6.41 -33.51
CA ARG A 347 -16.61 -7.03 -34.15
C ARG A 347 -17.60 -5.99 -34.67
N GLY A 348 -17.84 -4.91 -33.92
CA GLY A 348 -18.68 -3.79 -34.36
C GLY A 348 -18.10 -3.06 -35.59
N MET A 349 -16.78 -2.86 -35.64
CA MET A 349 -16.11 -2.30 -36.83
C MET A 349 -16.14 -3.26 -38.03
N VAL A 350 -16.06 -4.57 -37.79
CA VAL A 350 -16.24 -5.60 -38.83
C VAL A 350 -17.67 -5.59 -39.37
N VAL A 351 -18.68 -5.39 -38.50
CA VAL A 351 -20.07 -5.19 -38.92
C VAL A 351 -20.18 -3.95 -39.80
N ALA A 352 -19.58 -2.82 -39.39
CA ALA A 352 -19.57 -1.60 -40.19
C ALA A 352 -18.90 -1.79 -41.56
N ALA A 353 -17.81 -2.55 -41.63
CA ALA A 353 -17.09 -2.84 -42.87
C ALA A 353 -17.87 -3.76 -43.82
N ARG A 354 -18.76 -4.61 -43.28
CA ARG A 354 -19.60 -5.56 -44.04
C ARG A 354 -21.00 -5.04 -44.33
N ALA A 355 -21.36 -3.87 -43.79
CA ALA A 355 -22.68 -3.28 -43.97
C ALA A 355 -22.98 -3.02 -45.45
N LYS A 356 -24.25 -3.17 -45.83
CA LYS A 356 -24.71 -3.04 -47.23
C LYS A 356 -24.65 -1.61 -47.76
N SER A 357 -24.92 -0.65 -46.88
CA SER A 357 -25.06 0.77 -47.16
C SER A 357 -24.14 1.60 -46.26
N ASP A 358 -23.83 2.83 -46.69
CA ASP A 358 -23.07 3.77 -45.87
C ASP A 358 -23.82 4.20 -44.60
N VAL A 359 -25.16 4.25 -44.67
CA VAL A 359 -26.00 4.53 -43.49
C VAL A 359 -25.81 3.44 -42.45
N SER A 360 -26.01 2.17 -42.83
CA SER A 360 -25.81 1.01 -41.95
C SER A 360 -24.38 0.93 -41.42
N SER A 361 -23.39 1.22 -42.27
CA SER A 361 -21.98 1.29 -41.87
C SER A 361 -21.72 2.35 -40.79
N LEU A 362 -22.20 3.59 -41.00
CA LEU A 362 -22.00 4.68 -40.05
C LEU A 362 -22.82 4.51 -38.77
N ILE A 363 -24.02 3.89 -38.83
CA ILE A 363 -24.78 3.50 -37.63
C ILE A 363 -23.95 2.51 -36.82
N ALA A 364 -23.41 1.46 -37.45
CA ALA A 364 -22.57 0.48 -36.78
C ALA A 364 -21.32 1.11 -36.14
N VAL A 365 -20.63 2.01 -36.85
CA VAL A 365 -19.50 2.78 -36.29
C VAL A 365 -19.92 3.58 -35.07
N GLY A 366 -20.98 4.37 -35.18
CA GLY A 366 -21.41 5.28 -34.11
C GLY A 366 -21.85 4.53 -32.86
N LEU A 367 -22.69 3.51 -33.01
CA LEU A 367 -23.21 2.74 -31.87
C LEU A 367 -22.14 1.88 -31.20
N THR A 368 -21.21 1.32 -31.99
CA THR A 368 -20.02 0.64 -31.43
C THR A 368 -19.17 1.62 -30.64
N SER A 369 -18.95 2.83 -31.20
CA SER A 369 -18.15 3.87 -30.55
C SER A 369 -18.79 4.35 -29.25
N VAL A 370 -20.12 4.46 -29.17
CA VAL A 370 -20.84 4.82 -27.93
C VAL A 370 -20.47 3.86 -26.80
N ILE A 371 -20.62 2.55 -27.00
CA ILE A 371 -20.34 1.53 -25.97
C ILE A 371 -18.85 1.54 -25.57
N VAL A 372 -17.97 1.54 -26.57
CA VAL A 372 -16.53 1.35 -26.35
C VAL A 372 -15.87 2.58 -25.75
N LEU A 373 -16.23 3.78 -26.22
CA LEU A 373 -15.70 5.04 -25.65
C LEU A 373 -16.28 5.31 -24.27
N GLN A 374 -17.54 4.96 -24.01
CA GLN A 374 -18.12 5.04 -22.67
C GLN A 374 -17.38 4.12 -21.70
N ALA A 375 -17.12 2.86 -22.08
CA ALA A 375 -16.32 1.95 -21.26
C ALA A 375 -14.90 2.49 -21.02
N PHE A 376 -14.25 3.04 -22.05
CA PHE A 376 -12.92 3.66 -21.90
C PHE A 376 -12.91 4.83 -20.92
N ILE A 377 -13.89 5.74 -21.04
CA ILE A 377 -13.97 6.94 -20.19
C ILE A 377 -14.17 6.55 -18.71
N ILE A 378 -14.99 5.55 -18.44
CA ILE A 378 -15.29 5.14 -17.06
C ILE A 378 -14.08 4.45 -16.45
N VAL A 379 -13.54 3.43 -17.11
CA VAL A 379 -12.39 2.68 -16.60
C VAL A 379 -11.17 3.60 -16.50
N GLY A 380 -10.98 4.50 -17.47
CA GLY A 380 -9.92 5.52 -17.40
C GLY A 380 -10.10 6.47 -16.21
N GLY A 381 -11.33 6.82 -15.85
CA GLY A 381 -11.65 7.66 -14.70
C GLY A 381 -11.30 7.04 -13.34
N ILE A 382 -11.69 5.78 -13.13
CA ILE A 382 -11.47 5.07 -11.85
C ILE A 382 -10.04 4.54 -11.70
N THR A 383 -9.28 4.48 -12.79
CA THR A 383 -7.86 4.09 -12.80
C THR A 383 -6.93 5.31 -12.85
N ASP A 384 -7.45 6.52 -12.70
CA ASP A 384 -6.67 7.77 -12.71
C ASP A 384 -5.97 8.10 -14.05
N LEU A 385 -6.34 7.42 -15.15
CA LEU A 385 -5.81 7.75 -16.49
C LEU A 385 -6.38 9.08 -17.01
N ILE A 386 -7.64 9.37 -16.66
CA ILE A 386 -8.34 10.63 -16.96
C ILE A 386 -9.17 11.04 -15.73
N PRO A 387 -9.65 12.30 -15.64
CA PRO A 387 -10.51 12.71 -14.52
C PRO A 387 -11.82 11.92 -14.43
N LEU A 388 -12.27 11.62 -13.21
CA LEU A 388 -13.49 10.85 -12.94
C LEU A 388 -14.76 11.57 -13.43
N THR A 389 -15.59 10.88 -14.24
CA THR A 389 -16.79 11.46 -14.89
C THR A 389 -18.15 10.99 -14.38
N GLY A 390 -18.22 9.88 -13.62
CA GLY A 390 -19.45 9.42 -12.94
C GLY A 390 -20.59 8.86 -13.83
N ILE A 391 -20.28 8.04 -14.84
CA ILE A 391 -21.27 7.44 -15.76
C ILE A 391 -21.28 5.90 -15.67
N THR A 392 -22.37 5.27 -16.12
CA THR A 392 -22.61 3.82 -15.99
C THR A 392 -21.76 2.98 -16.95
N LEU A 393 -21.09 1.93 -16.45
CA LEU A 393 -20.32 1.00 -17.29
C LEU A 393 -21.26 0.09 -18.10
N PRO A 394 -21.26 0.14 -19.45
CA PRO A 394 -22.24 -0.57 -20.26
C PRO A 394 -22.27 -2.07 -19.97
N PHE A 395 -23.45 -2.69 -19.91
CA PHE A 395 -23.66 -4.11 -19.57
C PHE A 395 -23.27 -4.54 -18.14
N ILE A 396 -22.20 -4.01 -17.55
CA ILE A 396 -21.64 -4.46 -16.26
C ILE A 396 -22.31 -3.75 -15.09
N ALA A 397 -22.27 -2.42 -15.08
CA ALA A 397 -22.73 -1.62 -13.95
C ALA A 397 -24.24 -1.67 -13.75
N GLN A 398 -24.66 -1.43 -12.51
CA GLN A 398 -26.07 -1.21 -12.22
C GLN A 398 -26.56 0.08 -12.87
N GLY A 399 -27.52 -0.07 -13.79
CA GLY A 399 -28.14 1.06 -14.47
C GLY A 399 -29.22 0.59 -15.42
N GLY A 400 -30.49 0.67 -15.00
CA GLY A 400 -31.60 0.10 -15.78
C GLY A 400 -31.73 0.68 -17.19
N SER A 401 -31.72 2.02 -17.31
CA SER A 401 -31.79 2.71 -18.61
C SER A 401 -30.56 2.46 -19.49
N SER A 402 -29.38 2.34 -18.89
CA SER A 402 -28.11 2.07 -19.59
C SER A 402 -28.05 0.64 -20.13
N LEU A 403 -28.51 -0.34 -19.35
CA LEU A 403 -28.61 -1.72 -19.79
C LEU A 403 -29.63 -1.86 -20.93
N LEU A 404 -30.81 -1.24 -20.78
CA LEU A 404 -31.85 -1.22 -21.82
C LEU A 404 -31.35 -0.58 -23.13
N SER A 405 -30.73 0.60 -23.05
CA SER A 405 -30.17 1.31 -24.22
C SER A 405 -29.08 0.48 -24.91
N SER A 406 -28.23 -0.18 -24.13
CA SER A 406 -27.15 -1.03 -24.63
C SER A 406 -27.67 -2.24 -25.41
N PHE A 407 -28.76 -2.87 -24.97
CA PHE A 407 -29.38 -3.97 -25.73
C PHE A 407 -30.14 -3.50 -26.98
N ILE A 408 -30.71 -2.29 -26.96
CA ILE A 408 -31.25 -1.66 -28.18
C ILE A 408 -30.12 -1.44 -29.18
N ILE A 409 -28.96 -0.93 -28.73
CA ILE A 409 -27.75 -0.78 -29.56
C ILE A 409 -27.34 -2.12 -30.17
N VAL A 410 -27.29 -3.19 -29.39
CA VAL A 410 -26.95 -4.53 -29.87
C VAL A 410 -27.94 -5.00 -30.94
N GLY A 411 -29.24 -4.79 -30.75
CA GLY A 411 -30.26 -5.15 -31.74
C GLY A 411 -30.08 -4.41 -33.06
N ILE A 412 -29.82 -3.10 -33.01
CA ILE A 412 -29.55 -2.28 -34.20
C ILE A 412 -28.23 -2.74 -34.88
N LEU A 413 -27.19 -3.04 -34.11
CA LEU A 413 -25.89 -3.48 -34.63
C LEU A 413 -25.97 -4.86 -35.31
N LEU A 414 -26.67 -5.81 -34.70
CA LEU A 414 -26.95 -7.12 -35.31
C LEU A 414 -27.74 -6.97 -36.62
N ARG A 415 -28.70 -6.05 -36.67
CA ARG A 415 -29.46 -5.74 -37.89
C ARG A 415 -28.57 -5.15 -38.98
N CYS A 416 -27.64 -4.25 -38.64
CA CYS A 416 -26.66 -3.71 -39.58
C CYS A 416 -25.81 -4.83 -40.22
N GLY A 417 -25.43 -5.83 -39.42
CA GLY A 417 -24.63 -6.98 -39.87
C GLY A 417 -25.41 -8.00 -40.71
N ASP A 418 -26.71 -8.15 -40.48
CA ASP A 418 -27.59 -9.07 -41.25
C ASP A 418 -27.83 -8.59 -42.68
N GLU A 419 -27.90 -7.27 -42.89
CA GLU A 419 -28.11 -6.71 -44.23
C GLU A 419 -26.87 -6.85 -45.14
N GLY A 420 -25.71 -7.21 -44.60
CA GLY A 420 -24.47 -7.39 -45.37
C GLY A 420 -24.55 -8.52 -46.40
N PRO A 421 -23.90 -8.39 -47.58
CA PRO A 421 -23.97 -9.42 -48.61
C PRO A 421 -23.38 -10.73 -48.08
N GLY A 422 -24.19 -11.80 -48.12
CA GLY A 422 -23.70 -13.16 -47.92
C GLY A 422 -22.62 -13.45 -48.96
N SER A 423 -21.48 -14.02 -48.56
CA SER A 423 -20.35 -14.32 -49.44
C SER A 423 -20.70 -15.22 -50.64
N THR A 424 -21.92 -15.74 -50.69
CA THR A 424 -22.46 -16.60 -51.75
C THR A 424 -23.23 -15.85 -52.84
N GLN A 425 -23.61 -14.57 -52.65
CA GLN A 425 -24.38 -13.83 -53.67
C GLN A 425 -23.54 -13.02 -54.65
N GLU A 426 -22.30 -12.63 -54.30
CA GLU A 426 -21.41 -11.89 -55.21
C GLU A 426 -20.91 -12.74 -56.38
N LEU A 427 -20.84 -14.08 -56.24
CA LEU A 427 -20.41 -14.98 -57.31
C LEU A 427 -21.50 -15.28 -58.35
N MET A 428 -22.76 -14.94 -58.08
CA MET A 428 -23.88 -15.23 -59.01
C MET A 428 -24.51 -14.01 -59.67
N GLN A 429 -24.22 -12.78 -59.23
CA GLN A 429 -24.82 -11.55 -59.80
C GLN A 429 -23.83 -10.57 -60.46
N THR A 430 -22.53 -10.87 -60.49
CA THR A 430 -21.49 -9.97 -61.03
C THR A 430 -21.23 -10.14 -62.54
N THR A 431 -22.30 -10.06 -63.35
CA THR A 431 -22.20 -9.81 -64.81
C THR A 431 -22.74 -8.43 -65.22
N GLY A 432 -23.08 -7.57 -64.26
CA GLY A 432 -23.51 -6.18 -64.50
C GLY A 432 -22.47 -5.16 -64.02
N SER A 433 -22.11 -4.22 -64.90
CA SER A 433 -21.11 -3.16 -64.73
C SER A 433 -21.10 -2.46 -63.35
N ILE A 434 -20.08 -2.73 -62.53
CA ILE A 434 -19.75 -1.92 -61.36
C ILE A 434 -18.85 -0.77 -61.82
N SER A 435 -19.26 0.48 -61.62
CA SER A 435 -18.40 1.65 -61.89
C SER A 435 -17.14 1.60 -61.02
N SER A 436 -15.96 1.85 -61.59
CA SER A 436 -14.68 1.89 -60.86
C SER A 436 -14.71 2.81 -59.62
N ASN A 437 -15.52 3.87 -59.65
CA ASN A 437 -15.69 4.82 -58.55
C ASN A 437 -16.32 4.20 -57.28
N SER A 438 -17.20 3.20 -57.39
CA SER A 438 -17.83 2.59 -56.20
C SER A 438 -16.90 1.62 -55.45
N VAL A 439 -15.95 0.99 -56.16
CA VAL A 439 -14.93 0.11 -55.56
C VAL A 439 -13.90 0.96 -54.79
N LEU A 440 -13.43 2.06 -55.39
CA LEU A 440 -12.51 3.01 -54.76
C LEU A 440 -13.08 3.62 -53.46
N GLY A 441 -14.38 3.96 -53.45
CA GLY A 441 -15.06 4.48 -52.26
C GLY A 441 -15.11 3.49 -51.08
N ARG A 442 -15.43 2.21 -51.34
CA ARG A 442 -15.46 1.16 -50.29
C ARG A 442 -14.08 0.85 -49.72
N VAL A 443 -13.05 0.82 -50.56
CA VAL A 443 -11.65 0.62 -50.12
C VAL A 443 -11.20 1.79 -49.23
N ALA A 444 -11.57 3.03 -49.58
CA ALA A 444 -11.25 4.21 -48.78
C ALA A 444 -11.96 4.19 -47.41
N LEU A 445 -13.24 3.81 -47.36
CA LEU A 445 -13.97 3.62 -46.09
C LEU A 445 -13.33 2.52 -45.25
N GLY A 446 -12.99 1.37 -45.85
CA GLY A 446 -12.30 0.28 -45.16
C GLY A 446 -11.02 0.71 -44.46
N LYS A 447 -10.16 1.51 -45.13
CA LYS A 447 -8.94 2.06 -44.51
C LYS A 447 -9.24 2.96 -43.31
N ARG A 448 -10.30 3.78 -43.37
CA ARG A 448 -10.72 4.66 -42.28
C ARG A 448 -11.24 3.85 -41.10
N LEU A 449 -12.03 2.81 -41.35
CA LEU A 449 -12.50 1.88 -40.33
C LEU A 449 -11.34 1.15 -39.65
N THR A 450 -10.33 0.72 -40.40
CA THR A 450 -9.10 0.14 -39.84
C THR A 450 -8.36 1.13 -38.96
N ALA A 451 -8.21 2.39 -39.40
CA ALA A 451 -7.58 3.43 -38.57
C ALA A 451 -8.35 3.69 -37.28
N THR A 452 -9.68 3.75 -37.34
CA THR A 452 -10.55 3.88 -36.16
C THR A 452 -10.42 2.67 -35.23
N MET A 453 -10.36 1.46 -35.78
CA MET A 453 -10.15 0.24 -35.00
C MET A 453 -8.79 0.24 -34.29
N ILE A 454 -7.72 0.65 -34.97
CA ILE A 454 -6.39 0.80 -34.37
C ILE A 454 -6.44 1.83 -33.25
N PHE A 455 -7.08 2.98 -33.47
CA PHE A 455 -7.26 4.02 -32.45
C PHE A 455 -7.98 3.47 -31.21
N LEU A 456 -9.14 2.82 -31.37
CA LEU A 456 -9.85 2.21 -30.24
C LEU A 456 -9.02 1.13 -29.54
N SER A 457 -8.24 0.36 -30.30
CA SER A 457 -7.36 -0.67 -29.73
C SER A 457 -6.26 -0.04 -28.86
N LEU A 458 -5.66 1.06 -29.31
CA LEU A 458 -4.63 1.79 -28.55
C LEU A 458 -5.18 2.36 -27.23
N LEU A 459 -6.43 2.81 -27.20
CA LEU A 459 -7.09 3.25 -25.97
C LEU A 459 -7.16 2.12 -24.93
N PHE A 460 -7.52 0.91 -25.36
CA PHE A 460 -7.60 -0.25 -24.45
C PHE A 460 -6.22 -0.77 -24.05
N VAL A 461 -5.22 -0.68 -24.93
CA VAL A 461 -3.81 -0.95 -24.56
C VAL A 461 -3.34 0.03 -23.48
N ALA A 462 -3.70 1.32 -23.60
CA ALA A 462 -3.38 2.30 -22.58
C ALA A 462 -4.05 1.99 -21.23
N LEU A 463 -5.30 1.52 -21.21
CA LEU A 463 -5.97 1.09 -19.98
C LEU A 463 -5.28 -0.12 -19.34
N VAL A 464 -4.92 -1.14 -20.12
CA VAL A 464 -4.21 -2.32 -19.58
C VAL A 464 -2.83 -1.94 -19.05
N ALA A 465 -2.10 -1.06 -19.74
CA ALA A 465 -0.83 -0.55 -19.26
C ALA A 465 -0.99 0.24 -17.96
N ASN A 466 -2.02 1.08 -17.85
CA ASN A 466 -2.34 1.84 -16.65
C ASN A 466 -2.73 0.93 -15.47
N LEU A 467 -3.52 -0.12 -15.72
CA LEU A 467 -3.82 -1.14 -14.71
C LEU A 467 -2.55 -1.87 -14.27
N THR A 468 -1.67 -2.24 -15.20
CA THR A 468 -0.39 -2.89 -14.86
C THR A 468 0.46 -2.00 -13.96
N TRP A 469 0.47 -0.68 -14.21
CA TRP A 469 1.16 0.28 -13.35
C TRP A 469 0.65 0.23 -11.91
N TRP A 470 -0.67 0.34 -11.71
CA TRP A 470 -1.26 0.37 -10.37
C TRP A 470 -1.25 -1.00 -9.66
N MET A 471 -1.54 -2.08 -10.37
CA MET A 471 -1.70 -3.43 -9.79
C MET A 471 -0.38 -4.17 -9.60
N VAL A 472 0.68 -3.82 -10.32
CA VAL A 472 1.93 -4.60 -10.32
C VAL A 472 3.15 -3.73 -10.01
N ILE A 473 3.26 -2.54 -10.58
CA ILE A 473 4.49 -1.74 -10.45
C ILE A 473 4.45 -0.86 -9.19
N ASN A 474 3.30 -0.25 -8.89
CA ASN A 474 3.12 0.70 -7.79
C ASN A 474 2.29 0.13 -6.63
N ALA A 475 1.99 -1.18 -6.65
CA ALA A 475 1.10 -1.82 -5.69
C ALA A 475 1.64 -1.69 -4.25
N ASP A 476 2.90 -2.06 -4.01
CA ASP A 476 3.52 -2.04 -2.68
C ASP A 476 3.47 -0.65 -2.04
N ASN A 477 3.77 0.39 -2.82
CA ASN A 477 3.75 1.78 -2.35
C ASN A 477 2.34 2.20 -1.89
N ILE A 478 1.30 1.75 -2.59
CA ILE A 478 -0.09 2.06 -2.24
C ILE A 478 -0.55 1.25 -1.03
N GLN A 479 -0.22 -0.03 -1.00
CA GLN A 479 -0.59 -0.94 0.09
C GLN A 479 0.02 -0.49 1.43
N GLN A 480 1.21 0.13 1.40
CA GLN A 480 1.89 0.63 2.59
C GLN A 480 1.48 2.06 3.00
N MET A 481 0.55 2.72 2.30
CA MET A 481 0.16 4.09 2.65
C MET A 481 -0.57 4.15 3.99
N PRO A 482 -0.23 5.08 4.91
CA PRO A 482 -0.90 5.26 6.20
C PRO A 482 -2.41 5.55 6.11
N GLY A 483 -2.90 5.99 4.94
CA GLY A 483 -4.33 6.24 4.68
C GLY A 483 -5.08 5.07 4.03
N ASN A 484 -4.42 3.94 3.76
CA ASN A 484 -5.03 2.80 3.10
C ASN A 484 -5.79 1.91 4.12
N GLY A 485 -7.11 2.08 4.17
CA GLY A 485 -8.00 1.30 5.04
C GLY A 485 -8.08 -0.19 4.69
N HIS A 486 -7.68 -0.61 3.48
CA HIS A 486 -7.72 -2.01 3.10
C HIS A 486 -6.66 -2.83 3.84
N THR A 487 -5.44 -2.31 3.99
CA THR A 487 -4.38 -2.94 4.78
C THR A 487 -4.83 -3.15 6.22
N LEU A 488 -5.60 -2.20 6.77
CA LEU A 488 -6.17 -2.28 8.11
C LEU A 488 -7.21 -3.40 8.24
N ALA A 489 -8.09 -3.55 7.25
CA ALA A 489 -9.08 -4.62 7.24
C ALA A 489 -8.46 -6.01 6.99
N LYS A 490 -7.49 -6.14 6.07
CA LYS A 490 -6.73 -7.40 5.88
C LYS A 490 -6.03 -7.83 7.17
N GLN A 491 -5.45 -6.88 7.90
CA GLN A 491 -4.81 -7.14 9.20
C GLN A 491 -5.82 -7.49 10.30
N ALA A 492 -7.08 -7.03 10.20
CA ALA A 492 -8.14 -7.37 11.14
C ALA A 492 -8.81 -8.71 10.84
N GLU A 493 -8.69 -9.27 9.63
CA GLU A 493 -9.24 -10.57 9.26
C GLU A 493 -8.30 -11.75 9.54
N ALA A 494 -7.00 -11.51 9.61
CA ALA A 494 -6.00 -12.52 9.91
C ALA A 494 -5.56 -12.46 11.38
N GLU A 495 -5.57 -13.62 12.05
CA GLU A 495 -5.06 -13.74 13.42
C GLU A 495 -3.56 -13.41 13.44
N ARG A 496 -3.21 -12.24 13.97
CA ARG A 496 -1.81 -11.87 14.15
C ARG A 496 -1.16 -12.67 15.28
N GLY A 497 0.02 -13.24 15.04
CA GLY A 497 0.74 -14.11 15.98
C GLY A 497 1.05 -13.44 17.32
N THR A 498 1.18 -14.24 18.37
CA THR A 498 1.42 -13.82 19.76
C THR A 498 2.89 -13.44 19.97
N ILE A 499 3.15 -12.40 20.75
CA ILE A 499 4.49 -12.08 21.26
C ILE A 499 4.56 -12.47 22.74
N SER A 500 5.53 -13.29 23.12
CA SER A 500 5.69 -13.78 24.50
C SER A 500 7.13 -13.70 25.01
N THR A 501 7.31 -13.65 26.33
CA THR A 501 8.63 -13.81 26.98
C THR A 501 9.08 -15.27 26.95
N TYR A 502 10.38 -15.50 27.18
CA TYR A 502 10.96 -16.84 27.25
C TYR A 502 10.27 -17.74 28.30
N ASP A 503 9.83 -17.14 29.40
CA ASP A 503 9.10 -17.81 30.49
C ASP A 503 7.57 -17.83 30.31
N GLY A 504 7.06 -17.47 29.13
CA GLY A 504 5.67 -17.69 28.72
C GLY A 504 4.67 -16.60 29.10
N VAL A 505 5.13 -15.40 29.47
CA VAL A 505 4.24 -14.25 29.67
C VAL A 505 3.87 -13.65 28.32
N VAL A 506 2.57 -13.61 28.01
CA VAL A 506 2.05 -13.00 26.78
C VAL A 506 2.15 -11.49 26.88
N LEU A 507 2.88 -10.88 25.94
CA LEU A 507 3.11 -9.44 25.86
C LEU A 507 2.17 -8.77 24.85
N ALA A 508 1.86 -9.46 23.74
CA ALA A 508 0.88 -9.02 22.74
C ALA A 508 0.18 -10.24 22.14
N GLN A 509 -1.13 -10.16 21.93
CA GLN A 509 -1.94 -11.22 21.33
C GLN A 509 -3.09 -10.64 20.53
N SER A 510 -3.66 -11.44 19.64
CA SER A 510 -4.88 -11.08 18.92
C SER A 510 -6.09 -11.78 19.55
N ILE A 511 -7.13 -11.01 19.85
CA ILE A 511 -8.38 -11.53 20.40
C ILE A 511 -9.47 -11.37 19.35
N GLU A 512 -10.17 -12.45 19.03
CA GLU A 512 -11.31 -12.41 18.11
C GLU A 512 -12.52 -11.73 18.78
N GLU A 513 -13.04 -10.69 18.16
CA GLU A 513 -14.27 -10.00 18.53
C GLU A 513 -15.13 -9.75 17.27
N ASN A 514 -16.34 -10.30 17.24
CA ASN A 514 -17.29 -10.18 16.12
C ASN A 514 -16.75 -10.64 14.74
N GLY A 515 -15.85 -11.63 14.72
CA GLY A 515 -15.24 -12.14 13.48
C GLY A 515 -14.06 -11.31 12.96
N HIS A 516 -13.58 -10.34 13.76
CA HIS A 516 -12.35 -9.58 13.52
C HIS A 516 -11.37 -9.78 14.67
N PHE A 517 -10.08 -9.69 14.39
CA PHE A 517 -9.03 -9.78 15.40
C PHE A 517 -8.62 -8.38 15.87
N GLN A 518 -8.73 -8.14 17.18
CA GLN A 518 -8.20 -6.96 17.83
C GLN A 518 -6.85 -7.27 18.47
N ARG A 519 -5.85 -6.42 18.23
CA ARG A 519 -4.54 -6.52 18.89
C ARG A 519 -4.62 -6.00 20.33
N VAL A 520 -4.21 -6.81 21.30
CA VAL A 520 -4.26 -6.51 22.73
C VAL A 520 -2.89 -6.73 23.38
N TYR A 521 -2.52 -5.84 24.32
CA TYR A 521 -1.27 -5.89 25.07
C TYR A 521 -1.55 -6.17 26.56
N PRO A 522 -1.73 -7.44 26.96
CA PRO A 522 -2.21 -7.78 28.30
C PRO A 522 -1.18 -7.55 29.42
N ALA A 523 0.11 -7.38 29.08
CA ALA A 523 1.18 -7.21 30.04
C ALA A 523 1.43 -5.75 30.49
N GLY A 524 0.57 -4.80 30.08
CA GLY A 524 0.63 -3.40 30.49
C GLY A 524 1.95 -2.73 30.11
N THR A 525 2.74 -2.33 31.11
CA THR A 525 4.03 -1.63 30.93
C THR A 525 5.24 -2.57 30.75
N LEU A 526 5.06 -3.88 30.87
CA LEU A 526 6.15 -4.84 30.79
C LEU A 526 6.71 -4.91 29.38
N ALA A 527 7.99 -4.58 29.22
CA ALA A 527 8.72 -4.64 27.96
C ALA A 527 8.12 -3.78 26.82
N SER A 528 7.39 -2.70 27.12
CA SER A 528 6.68 -1.89 26.11
C SER A 528 7.57 -1.39 24.97
N HIS A 529 8.78 -0.90 25.25
CA HIS A 529 9.70 -0.43 24.19
C HIS A 529 10.30 -1.57 23.35
N ILE A 530 10.25 -2.82 23.84
CA ILE A 530 10.67 -4.00 23.10
C ILE A 530 9.53 -4.45 22.19
N VAL A 531 8.35 -4.67 22.76
CA VAL A 531 7.15 -5.11 22.04
C VAL A 531 6.77 -4.09 20.97
N GLY A 532 6.77 -2.81 21.36
CA GLY A 532 6.28 -1.71 20.56
C GLY A 532 4.76 -1.68 20.50
N TYR A 533 4.23 -1.34 19.34
CA TYR A 533 2.80 -1.31 19.08
C TYR A 533 2.54 -1.56 17.59
N ALA A 534 1.32 -1.99 17.30
CA ALA A 534 0.74 -2.05 15.97
C ALA A 534 -0.52 -1.19 15.96
N SER A 535 -0.45 -0.09 15.22
CA SER A 535 -1.54 0.88 15.07
C SER A 535 -1.96 0.98 13.63
N GLN A 536 -3.27 1.07 13.45
CA GLN A 536 -3.86 1.41 12.16
C GLN A 536 -3.56 2.86 11.75
N GLN A 537 -3.53 3.78 12.72
CA GLN A 537 -3.35 5.21 12.47
C GLN A 537 -1.88 5.64 12.51
N TYR A 538 -1.09 5.05 13.40
CA TYR A 538 0.28 5.51 13.69
C TYR A 538 1.39 4.55 13.22
N GLY A 539 1.05 3.46 12.53
CA GLY A 539 2.01 2.48 12.04
C GLY A 539 2.46 1.48 13.11
N THR A 540 3.62 0.86 12.92
CA THR A 540 4.17 -0.18 13.81
C THR A 540 5.50 0.26 14.45
N ALA A 541 5.81 -0.26 15.63
CA ALA A 541 7.09 -0.04 16.33
C ALA A 541 7.57 -1.33 17.03
N GLY A 542 8.83 -1.39 17.46
CA GLY A 542 9.36 -2.52 18.24
C GLY A 542 9.39 -3.85 17.49
N ILE A 543 9.15 -4.96 18.21
CA ILE A 543 8.99 -6.30 17.63
C ILE A 543 7.79 -6.37 16.68
N GLU A 544 6.71 -5.64 16.96
CA GLU A 544 5.54 -5.55 16.06
C GLU A 544 5.94 -5.05 14.65
N ALA A 545 6.88 -4.12 14.55
CA ALA A 545 7.42 -3.65 13.28
C ALA A 545 8.44 -4.63 12.69
N ALA A 546 9.43 -5.05 13.49
CA ALA A 546 10.56 -5.84 13.01
C ALA A 546 10.15 -7.24 12.51
N TYR A 547 9.09 -7.83 13.08
CA TYR A 547 8.57 -9.14 12.73
C TYR A 547 7.15 -9.07 12.14
N ASN A 548 6.79 -7.95 11.51
CA ASN A 548 5.44 -7.71 11.00
C ASN A 548 4.96 -8.77 10.00
N GLU A 549 5.84 -9.27 9.12
CA GLU A 549 5.48 -10.30 8.14
C GLU A 549 5.34 -11.69 8.78
N THR A 550 6.22 -12.02 9.73
CA THR A 550 6.16 -13.26 10.54
C THR A 550 4.87 -13.32 11.33
N LEU A 551 4.54 -12.24 12.04
CA LEU A 551 3.33 -12.10 12.83
C LEU A 551 2.05 -12.10 11.98
N GLN A 552 2.14 -11.90 10.66
CA GLN A 552 1.02 -12.01 9.71
C GLN A 552 0.94 -13.37 9.00
N GLY A 553 1.91 -14.27 9.21
CA GLY A 553 1.95 -15.57 8.54
C GLY A 553 2.46 -15.52 7.10
N ASN A 554 3.14 -14.44 6.71
CA ASN A 554 3.65 -14.20 5.35
C ASN A 554 5.10 -14.68 5.12
N GLN A 555 5.81 -15.06 6.18
CA GLN A 555 7.14 -15.68 6.08
C GLN A 555 7.09 -17.13 6.61
N ASP A 556 7.64 -18.04 5.79
CA ASP A 556 7.66 -19.50 5.89
C ASP A 556 6.42 -20.25 5.37
N PHE A 557 6.40 -20.46 4.05
CA PHE A 557 5.64 -21.54 3.42
C PHE A 557 6.25 -22.89 3.80
N ALA A 558 5.98 -23.37 5.01
CA ALA A 558 6.48 -24.66 5.49
C ALA A 558 6.05 -25.82 4.58
N THR A 559 4.94 -25.66 3.85
CA THR A 559 4.41 -26.68 2.95
C THR A 559 3.85 -26.13 1.63
N TRP A 560 3.80 -26.97 0.59
CA TRP A 560 3.11 -26.67 -0.67
C TRP A 560 1.60 -26.42 -0.49
N SER A 561 1.00 -26.92 0.60
CA SER A 561 -0.39 -26.64 0.99
C SER A 561 -0.59 -25.19 1.43
N ASP A 562 0.38 -24.57 2.09
CA ASP A 562 0.27 -23.16 2.52
C ASP A 562 0.21 -22.22 1.32
N ALA A 563 1.00 -22.51 0.28
CA ALA A 563 0.94 -21.77 -0.98
C ALA A 563 -0.40 -21.96 -1.73
N LEU A 564 -0.99 -23.16 -1.69
CA LEU A 564 -2.30 -23.45 -2.28
C LEU A 564 -3.45 -22.83 -1.47
N ASN A 565 -3.34 -22.77 -0.15
CA ASN A 565 -4.32 -22.15 0.75
C ASN A 565 -4.33 -20.63 0.60
N MET A 566 -3.15 -20.01 0.47
CA MET A 566 -3.03 -18.58 0.12
C MET A 566 -3.66 -18.28 -1.26
N LEU A 567 -3.39 -19.10 -2.28
CA LEU A 567 -4.05 -18.99 -3.60
C LEU A 567 -5.56 -19.25 -3.54
N ALA A 568 -6.01 -20.04 -2.56
CA ALA A 568 -7.41 -20.29 -2.27
C ALA A 568 -8.00 -19.29 -1.26
N GLY A 569 -7.27 -18.24 -0.87
CA GLY A 569 -7.66 -17.17 0.05
C GLY A 569 -7.95 -17.61 1.49
N VAL A 570 -7.51 -18.79 1.91
CA VAL A 570 -7.58 -19.24 3.31
C VAL A 570 -6.41 -18.59 4.04
N GLY A 571 -6.67 -17.55 4.83
CA GLY A 571 -5.65 -16.89 5.65
C GLY A 571 -5.08 -17.87 6.67
N ASN A 572 -3.75 -18.01 6.70
CA ASN A 572 -3.07 -18.76 7.75
C ASN A 572 -2.93 -17.85 8.98
N PRO A 573 -3.13 -18.37 10.21
CA PRO A 573 -2.79 -17.63 11.42
C PRO A 573 -1.31 -17.25 11.40
N GLY A 574 -1.01 -16.07 11.92
CA GLY A 574 0.35 -15.55 12.03
C GLY A 574 1.22 -16.38 12.97
N ASN A 575 2.54 -16.34 12.73
CA ASN A 575 3.48 -17.08 13.57
C ASN A 575 3.73 -16.34 14.89
N ASP A 576 3.79 -17.09 15.99
CA ASP A 576 4.13 -16.58 17.31
C ASP A 576 5.63 -16.30 17.42
N VAL A 577 5.98 -15.23 18.14
CA VAL A 577 7.35 -14.82 18.43
C VAL A 577 7.60 -14.93 19.93
N THR A 578 8.55 -15.78 20.32
CA THR A 578 9.05 -15.87 21.69
C THR A 578 10.36 -15.09 21.81
N LEU A 579 10.38 -14.13 22.73
CA LEU A 579 11.54 -13.30 23.03
C LEU A 579 12.51 -14.02 23.97
N THR A 580 13.79 -13.62 23.94
CA THR A 580 14.79 -14.03 24.93
C THR A 580 14.56 -13.42 26.33
N ILE A 581 13.70 -12.40 26.39
CA ILE A 581 13.38 -11.65 27.60
C ILE A 581 12.78 -12.59 28.65
N ASN A 582 13.28 -12.49 29.88
CA ASN A 582 12.67 -13.15 31.04
C ASN A 582 11.80 -12.15 31.79
N SER A 583 10.51 -12.46 32.00
CA SER A 583 9.55 -11.50 32.56
C SER A 583 9.96 -10.96 33.94
N LYS A 584 10.58 -11.80 34.78
CA LYS A 584 11.01 -11.43 36.13
C LYS A 584 12.26 -10.55 36.12
N ILE A 585 13.22 -10.85 35.25
CA ILE A 585 14.42 -10.01 35.07
C ILE A 585 14.02 -8.65 34.48
N GLN A 586 13.13 -8.65 33.48
CA GLN A 586 12.60 -7.42 32.89
C GLN A 586 11.86 -6.57 33.93
N GLN A 587 11.01 -7.19 34.76
CA GLN A 587 10.30 -6.46 35.82
C GLN A 587 11.29 -5.88 36.84
N ALA A 588 12.29 -6.65 37.29
CA ALA A 588 13.32 -6.14 38.19
C ALA A 588 14.10 -4.96 37.56
N ALA A 589 14.39 -5.02 36.26
CA ALA A 589 15.03 -3.91 35.55
C ALA A 589 14.12 -2.67 35.45
N GLN A 590 12.81 -2.82 35.34
CA GLN A 590 11.85 -1.71 35.36
C GLN A 590 11.68 -1.13 36.78
N ASP A 591 11.56 -1.99 37.80
CA ASP A 591 11.46 -1.58 39.21
C ASP A 591 12.73 -0.86 39.67
N ALA A 592 13.89 -1.26 39.13
CA ALA A 592 15.15 -0.57 39.35
C ALA A 592 15.12 0.90 38.89
N LEU A 593 14.31 1.22 37.87
CA LEU A 593 14.16 2.55 37.31
C LEU A 593 12.94 3.31 37.87
N GLU A 594 12.10 2.69 38.69
CA GLU A 594 10.88 3.33 39.21
C GLU A 594 11.19 4.66 39.92
N GLY A 595 10.42 5.70 39.57
CA GLY A 595 10.60 7.07 40.08
C GLY A 595 11.80 7.83 39.48
N ASN A 596 12.52 7.25 38.53
CA ASN A 596 13.71 7.83 37.91
C ASN A 596 13.61 7.83 36.38
N VAL A 597 14.43 8.66 35.74
CA VAL A 597 14.62 8.66 34.28
C VAL A 597 15.92 7.91 33.99
N GLY A 598 15.92 7.01 32.99
CA GLY A 598 17.11 6.23 32.68
C GLY A 598 16.80 4.95 31.92
N ALA A 599 17.74 4.02 31.93
CA ALA A 599 17.60 2.72 31.28
C ALA A 599 18.47 1.64 31.93
N CYS A 600 18.05 0.39 31.78
CA CYS A 600 18.73 -0.78 32.32
C CYS A 600 18.73 -1.91 31.28
N VAL A 601 19.89 -2.50 31.04
CA VAL A 601 20.10 -3.59 30.10
C VAL A 601 20.67 -4.79 30.86
N VAL A 602 20.10 -5.96 30.63
CA VAL A 602 20.51 -7.24 31.21
C VAL A 602 20.71 -8.23 30.08
N ILE A 603 21.89 -8.84 30.00
CA ILE A 603 22.31 -9.65 28.86
C ILE A 603 23.11 -10.88 29.32
N ASP A 604 22.91 -12.01 28.64
CA ASP A 604 23.75 -13.19 28.77
C ASP A 604 25.06 -12.97 27.99
N PRO A 605 26.22 -12.89 28.66
CA PRO A 605 27.49 -12.58 28.01
C PRO A 605 27.99 -13.70 27.09
N LYS A 606 27.51 -14.95 27.25
CA LYS A 606 28.00 -16.12 26.50
C LYS A 606 27.27 -16.30 25.17
N THR A 607 26.03 -15.85 25.09
CA THR A 607 25.17 -16.02 23.90
C THR A 607 24.85 -14.70 23.21
N GLY A 608 24.77 -13.59 23.95
CA GLY A 608 24.21 -12.33 23.47
C GLY A 608 22.69 -12.26 23.61
N ALA A 609 22.05 -13.23 24.28
CA ALA A 609 20.62 -13.19 24.52
C ALA A 609 20.25 -12.02 25.45
N MET A 610 19.31 -11.18 25.03
CA MET A 610 18.80 -10.08 25.84
C MET A 610 17.83 -10.63 26.89
N LEU A 611 18.18 -10.53 28.17
CA LEU A 611 17.38 -11.04 29.28
C LEU A 611 16.42 -9.98 29.83
N GLY A 612 16.81 -8.71 29.72
CA GLY A 612 16.01 -7.53 30.04
C GLY A 612 16.52 -6.28 29.32
N LEU A 613 15.61 -5.42 28.89
CA LEU A 613 15.89 -4.12 28.26
C LEU A 613 14.78 -3.16 28.67
N ALA A 614 15.08 -2.29 29.64
CA ALA A 614 14.12 -1.37 30.25
C ALA A 614 14.52 0.09 29.99
N SER A 615 13.52 0.93 29.74
CA SER A 615 13.66 2.38 29.57
C SER A 615 12.61 3.08 30.41
N ALA A 616 12.99 4.18 31.07
CA ALA A 616 12.13 4.97 31.94
C ALA A 616 12.21 6.47 31.59
N PRO A 617 11.08 7.21 31.57
CA PRO A 617 9.72 6.74 31.83
C PRO A 617 9.23 5.72 30.80
N THR A 618 8.48 4.72 31.28
CA THR A 618 7.83 3.71 30.44
C THR A 618 6.39 4.10 30.14
N TYR A 619 5.74 3.35 29.26
CA TYR A 619 4.34 3.54 28.88
C TYR A 619 3.59 2.21 28.88
N ASP A 620 2.28 2.26 29.02
CA ASP A 620 1.42 1.10 28.81
C ASP A 620 1.24 0.89 27.31
N ALA A 621 1.60 -0.30 26.82
CA ALA A 621 1.48 -0.64 25.41
C ALA A 621 0.01 -0.68 24.93
N ALA A 622 -0.99 -0.67 25.82
CA ALA A 622 -2.40 -0.50 25.48
C ALA A 622 -2.82 0.98 25.26
N ASP A 623 -2.07 1.95 25.81
CA ASP A 623 -2.41 3.38 25.78
C ASP A 623 -1.67 4.17 24.68
N PHE A 624 -0.95 3.48 23.79
CA PHE A 624 -0.04 4.10 22.81
C PHE A 624 -0.73 5.13 21.89
N GLU A 625 -1.99 4.92 21.50
CA GLU A 625 -2.72 5.84 20.60
C GLU A 625 -2.91 7.22 21.23
N ARG A 626 -3.28 7.24 22.52
CA ARG A 626 -3.42 8.48 23.27
C ARG A 626 -2.08 9.20 23.35
N LEU A 627 -1.00 8.48 23.67
CA LEU A 627 0.35 9.05 23.78
C LEU A 627 0.85 9.63 22.46
N LEU A 628 0.58 8.97 21.33
CA LEU A 628 0.94 9.47 20.01
C LEU A 628 0.11 10.68 19.60
N SER A 629 -1.19 10.70 19.92
CA SER A 629 -2.03 11.89 19.71
C SER A 629 -1.60 13.09 20.55
N ASP A 630 -1.21 12.84 21.80
CA ASP A 630 -0.73 13.88 22.72
C ASP A 630 0.62 14.41 22.24
N ALA A 631 1.53 13.54 21.79
CA ALA A 631 2.84 13.93 21.26
C ALA A 631 2.76 14.73 19.95
N ALA A 632 1.78 14.44 19.09
CA ALA A 632 1.54 15.18 17.85
C ALA A 632 1.00 16.60 18.10
N THR A 633 0.37 16.84 19.26
CA THR A 633 -0.26 18.13 19.61
C THR A 633 0.55 18.94 20.63
N ASN A 634 1.31 18.30 21.50
CA ASN A 634 2.14 18.92 22.54
C ASN A 634 3.56 18.34 22.52
N SER A 635 4.55 19.17 22.17
CA SER A 635 5.95 18.75 21.99
C SER A 635 6.74 18.44 23.28
N SER A 636 6.13 18.56 24.46
CA SER A 636 6.84 18.49 25.75
C SER A 636 6.77 17.13 26.47
N ASP A 637 5.81 16.25 26.15
CA ASP A 637 5.60 14.97 26.85
C ASP A 637 6.03 13.71 26.04
N SER A 638 6.68 13.88 24.89
CA SER A 638 7.07 12.80 23.97
C SER A 638 8.19 11.86 24.48
N SER A 639 8.67 12.05 25.71
CA SER A 639 9.87 11.36 26.22
C SER A 639 9.64 9.89 26.63
N ALA A 640 8.39 9.45 26.82
CA ALA A 640 8.08 8.09 27.27
C ALA A 640 8.21 7.03 26.16
N LEU A 641 7.94 7.40 24.90
CA LEU A 641 8.11 6.51 23.75
C LEU A 641 9.59 6.31 23.38
N PHE A 642 10.47 7.20 23.85
CA PHE A 642 11.89 7.15 23.55
C PHE A 642 12.60 6.03 24.32
N ASN A 643 13.20 5.10 23.59
CA ASN A 643 13.94 3.97 24.17
C ASN A 643 15.37 4.39 24.53
N ARG A 644 15.58 4.78 25.80
CA ARG A 644 16.87 5.24 26.31
C ARG A 644 17.94 4.15 26.35
N ALA A 645 17.55 2.87 26.38
CA ALA A 645 18.51 1.78 26.42
C ALA A 645 19.33 1.66 25.12
N THR A 646 18.72 2.00 23.99
CA THR A 646 19.34 1.82 22.66
C THR A 646 19.44 3.10 21.84
N GLN A 647 18.64 4.14 22.11
CA GLN A 647 18.61 5.34 21.26
C GLN A 647 19.24 6.58 21.93
N ALA A 648 19.39 6.57 23.25
CA ALA A 648 20.05 7.68 23.97
C ALA A 648 21.57 7.50 23.97
N LEU A 649 22.28 8.59 23.74
CA LEU A 649 23.73 8.67 23.91
C LEU A 649 24.04 9.44 25.19
N TYR A 650 24.89 8.85 26.01
CA TYR A 650 25.31 9.42 27.28
C TYR A 650 26.83 9.42 27.37
N ALA A 651 27.40 10.37 28.12
CA ALA A 651 28.75 10.19 28.65
C ALA A 651 28.74 8.98 29.61
N PRO A 652 29.55 7.92 29.37
CA PRO A 652 29.61 6.74 30.25
C PRO A 652 30.30 7.04 31.58
N GLY A 653 31.02 8.16 31.68
CA GLY A 653 31.84 8.52 32.82
C GLY A 653 32.80 7.40 33.20
N SER A 654 33.07 7.26 34.50
CA SER A 654 34.06 6.28 34.99
C SER A 654 33.77 4.80 34.68
N THR A 655 32.64 4.43 34.07
CA THR A 655 32.47 3.06 33.53
C THR A 655 33.35 2.80 32.31
N PHE A 656 33.68 3.83 31.52
CA PHE A 656 34.59 3.71 30.38
C PHE A 656 36.03 3.39 30.77
N LYS A 657 36.40 3.59 32.04
CA LYS A 657 37.70 3.13 32.59
C LYS A 657 37.91 1.63 32.45
N ILE A 658 36.86 0.83 32.24
CA ILE A 658 36.95 -0.57 31.84
C ILE A 658 37.72 -0.69 30.51
N VAL A 659 37.37 0.11 29.51
CA VAL A 659 38.02 0.15 28.19
C VAL A 659 39.45 0.67 28.33
N SER A 660 39.64 1.80 29.03
CA SER A 660 40.96 2.41 29.23
C SER A 660 41.93 1.48 29.97
N LEU A 661 41.46 0.77 31.00
CA LEU A 661 42.27 -0.22 31.72
C LEU A 661 42.61 -1.40 30.81
N THR A 662 41.63 -1.90 30.05
CA THR A 662 41.85 -3.00 29.11
C THR A 662 42.93 -2.63 28.09
N ALA A 663 42.84 -1.44 27.51
CA ALA A 663 43.84 -0.92 26.56
C ALA A 663 45.24 -0.84 27.19
N ALA A 664 45.33 -0.31 28.41
CA ALA A 664 46.61 -0.15 29.10
C ALA A 664 47.31 -1.49 29.39
N LEU A 665 46.53 -2.52 29.75
CA LEU A 665 47.03 -3.87 30.01
C LEU A 665 47.39 -4.61 28.71
N GLU A 666 46.52 -4.57 27.70
CA GLU A 666 46.71 -5.29 26.43
C GLU A 666 47.91 -4.72 25.64
N ASP A 667 48.07 -3.40 25.62
CA ASP A 667 49.17 -2.73 24.91
C ASP A 667 50.48 -2.69 25.73
N GLY A 668 50.47 -3.26 26.95
CA GLY A 668 51.62 -3.31 27.85
C GLY A 668 52.09 -1.93 28.33
N VAL A 669 51.20 -0.94 28.34
CA VAL A 669 51.47 0.43 28.83
C VAL A 669 51.59 0.43 30.36
N ALA A 670 50.76 -0.36 31.04
CA ALA A 670 50.76 -0.49 32.49
C ALA A 670 50.39 -1.91 32.92
N THR A 671 50.62 -2.21 34.19
CA THR A 671 50.13 -3.41 34.88
C THR A 671 49.24 -2.99 36.06
N LEU A 672 48.45 -3.92 36.60
CA LEU A 672 47.63 -3.65 37.79
C LEU A 672 48.44 -3.16 39.00
N ASP A 673 49.72 -3.54 39.10
CA ASP A 673 50.65 -3.13 40.16
C ASP A 673 51.43 -1.85 39.84
N SER A 674 51.29 -1.30 38.63
CA SER A 674 51.93 -0.03 38.25
C SER A 674 51.43 1.08 39.16
N THR A 675 52.36 1.86 39.71
CA THR A 675 52.05 2.88 40.72
C THR A 675 52.02 4.27 40.09
N TYR A 676 51.00 5.04 40.43
CA TYR A 676 50.77 6.40 39.95
C TYR A 676 50.54 7.33 41.14
N ASP A 677 51.00 8.58 41.00
CA ASP A 677 50.58 9.64 41.93
C ASP A 677 49.15 10.06 41.59
N SER A 678 48.28 10.10 42.61
CA SER A 678 46.87 10.44 42.48
C SER A 678 46.54 11.69 43.31
N PRO A 679 47.05 12.88 42.93
CA PRO A 679 46.69 14.14 43.58
C PRO A 679 45.21 14.49 43.30
N ALA A 680 44.71 15.52 44.00
CA ALA A 680 43.34 16.03 43.80
C ALA A 680 43.13 16.60 42.39
N SER A 681 44.14 17.31 41.86
CA SER A 681 44.20 17.85 40.50
C SER A 681 45.60 17.62 39.94
N ILE A 682 45.70 17.36 38.64
CA ILE A 682 46.95 17.24 37.89
C ILE A 682 46.81 17.95 36.54
N ASP A 683 47.84 18.69 36.12
CA ASP A 683 47.90 19.30 34.78
C ASP A 683 48.28 18.22 33.76
N ILE A 684 47.41 17.99 32.77
CA ILE A 684 47.66 17.12 31.62
C ILE A 684 47.24 17.88 30.37
N GLY A 685 48.19 18.17 29.47
CA GLY A 685 47.89 18.89 28.23
C GLY A 685 47.56 20.39 28.44
N ASN A 686 48.11 21.03 29.47
CA ASN A 686 47.91 22.44 29.84
C ASN A 686 46.52 22.76 30.43
N ALA A 687 45.84 21.76 30.96
CA ALA A 687 44.59 21.94 31.71
C ALA A 687 44.42 20.84 32.76
N ASP A 688 43.60 21.14 33.77
CA ASP A 688 43.44 20.28 34.93
C ASP A 688 42.59 19.03 34.61
N VAL A 689 43.02 17.89 35.13
CA VAL A 689 42.21 16.69 35.35
C VAL A 689 42.02 16.55 36.85
N THR A 690 40.78 16.43 37.32
CA THR A 690 40.45 16.48 38.74
C THR A 690 39.77 15.20 39.23
N ASN A 691 40.14 14.76 40.43
CA ASN A 691 39.45 13.70 41.13
C ASN A 691 38.12 14.18 41.70
N ALA A 692 37.14 13.28 41.75
CA ALA A 692 35.87 13.57 42.39
C ALA A 692 36.09 14.04 43.85
N ARG A 693 35.40 15.13 44.24
CA ARG A 693 35.46 15.76 45.57
C ARG A 693 36.86 16.24 45.98
N ASP A 694 37.74 16.51 45.02
CA ASP A 694 39.10 17.01 45.25
C ASP A 694 39.94 16.11 46.18
N ILE A 695 39.72 14.79 46.11
CA ILE A 695 40.43 13.83 46.96
C ILE A 695 41.81 13.51 46.37
N ALA A 696 42.85 13.65 47.20
CA ALA A 696 44.17 13.12 46.92
C ALA A 696 44.33 11.73 47.57
N TYR A 697 44.62 10.71 46.77
CA TYR A 697 44.82 9.32 47.22
C TYR A 697 46.31 8.97 47.41
N GLY A 698 47.22 9.88 47.07
CA GLY A 698 48.67 9.66 47.12
C GLY A 698 49.12 8.66 46.04
N ASN A 699 50.26 8.00 46.28
CA ASN A 699 50.76 6.96 45.38
C ASN A 699 49.97 5.66 45.56
N ILE A 700 49.24 5.26 44.51
CA ILE A 700 48.38 4.06 44.51
C ILE A 700 48.66 3.21 43.27
N THR A 701 48.38 1.92 43.36
CA THR A 701 48.45 1.02 42.21
C THR A 701 47.30 1.28 41.23
N LEU A 702 47.47 0.88 39.96
CA LEU A 702 46.42 1.01 38.95
C LEU A 702 45.15 0.22 39.33
N ALA A 703 45.30 -0.95 39.97
CA ALA A 703 44.18 -1.69 40.54
C ALA A 703 43.42 -0.83 41.57
N ARG A 704 44.14 -0.26 42.55
CA ARG A 704 43.53 0.61 43.57
C ARG A 704 42.91 1.86 42.94
N ALA A 705 43.52 2.42 41.90
CA ALA A 705 42.98 3.56 41.17
C ALA A 705 41.64 3.23 40.50
N LEU A 706 41.44 2.01 39.98
CA LEU A 706 40.14 1.57 39.48
C LEU A 706 39.11 1.46 40.64
N GLU A 707 39.51 0.87 41.77
CA GLU A 707 38.66 0.68 42.96
C GLU A 707 38.13 2.01 43.52
N VAL A 708 38.99 3.02 43.66
CA VAL A 708 38.60 4.36 44.13
C VAL A 708 38.15 5.29 42.99
N SER A 709 38.18 4.80 41.75
CA SER A 709 37.79 5.53 40.55
C SER A 709 38.55 6.84 40.33
N SER A 710 39.86 6.87 40.58
CA SER A 710 40.71 8.07 40.39
C SER A 710 40.70 8.54 38.93
N ASN A 711 40.35 9.80 38.69
CA ASN A 711 40.45 10.45 37.38
C ASN A 711 41.89 10.86 37.10
N THR A 712 42.64 11.34 38.09
CA THR A 712 44.01 11.80 37.87
C THR A 712 44.94 10.66 37.45
N VAL A 713 44.72 9.43 37.93
CA VAL A 713 45.44 8.24 37.44
C VAL A 713 44.99 7.82 36.04
N PHE A 714 43.69 7.76 35.78
CA PHE A 714 43.19 7.35 34.45
C PHE A 714 43.44 8.41 33.37
N GLY A 715 43.57 9.68 33.73
CA GLY A 715 44.05 10.75 32.86
C GLY A 715 45.51 10.54 32.46
N GLN A 716 46.38 10.18 33.41
CA GLN A 716 47.77 9.80 33.11
C GLN A 716 47.83 8.54 32.22
N VAL A 717 46.98 7.54 32.48
CA VAL A 717 46.88 6.35 31.61
C VAL A 717 46.43 6.74 30.20
N GLY A 718 45.45 7.63 30.07
CA GLY A 718 45.01 8.17 28.78
C GLY A 718 46.11 8.91 28.02
N GLU A 719 46.88 9.74 28.72
CA GLU A 719 48.07 10.41 28.16
C GLU A 719 49.12 9.40 27.68
N GLN A 720 49.38 8.35 28.47
CA GLN A 720 50.34 7.30 28.13
C GLN A 720 49.90 6.43 26.94
N LEU A 721 48.60 6.16 26.81
CA LEU A 721 48.02 5.46 25.67
C LEU A 721 48.06 6.32 24.40
N GLY A 722 47.71 7.59 24.53
CA GLY A 722 47.45 8.48 23.41
C GLY A 722 46.11 8.18 22.71
N ALA A 723 45.64 9.14 21.90
CA ALA A 723 44.33 9.10 21.27
C ALA A 723 44.12 7.87 20.36
N GLU A 724 45.13 7.51 19.55
CA GLU A 724 45.01 6.40 18.60
C GLU A 724 44.72 5.06 19.29
N ARG A 725 45.46 4.74 20.36
CA ARG A 725 45.28 3.49 21.09
C ARG A 725 43.96 3.47 21.86
N LEU A 726 43.59 4.60 22.47
CA LEU A 726 42.33 4.72 23.22
C LEU A 726 41.11 4.53 22.31
N VAL A 727 41.09 5.19 21.16
CA VAL A 727 40.01 5.04 20.16
C VAL A 727 40.00 3.63 19.58
N THR A 728 41.17 3.08 19.20
CA THR A 728 41.27 1.70 18.68
C THR A 728 40.72 0.68 19.69
N ALA A 729 41.05 0.86 20.96
CA ALA A 729 40.52 0.03 22.03
C ALA A 729 38.99 0.17 22.12
N ALA A 730 38.46 1.39 22.18
CA ALA A 730 37.00 1.60 22.20
C ALA A 730 36.30 0.96 20.99
N GLU A 731 36.87 1.07 19.79
CA GLU A 731 36.33 0.45 18.58
C GLU A 731 36.36 -1.09 18.62
N SER A 732 37.32 -1.68 19.34
CA SER A 732 37.34 -3.13 19.60
C SER A 732 36.20 -3.59 20.52
N PHE A 733 35.72 -2.69 21.38
CA PHE A 733 34.56 -2.92 22.25
C PHE A 733 33.20 -2.65 21.59
N GLY A 734 33.17 -1.91 20.47
CA GLY A 734 31.94 -1.68 19.70
C GLY A 734 31.66 -0.22 19.33
N PHE A 735 32.34 0.74 19.97
CA PHE A 735 32.26 2.17 19.64
C PHE A 735 32.57 2.42 18.16
N ASN A 736 31.91 3.43 17.57
CA ASN A 736 31.87 3.73 16.14
C ASN A 736 31.32 2.61 15.23
N GLY A 737 31.08 1.41 15.77
CA GLY A 737 30.44 0.28 15.11
C GLY A 737 28.91 0.31 15.22
N ASN A 738 28.25 -0.63 14.54
CA ASN A 738 26.81 -0.82 14.66
C ASN A 738 26.51 -2.33 14.65
N PRO A 739 26.27 -2.96 15.81
CA PRO A 739 25.88 -4.37 15.83
C PRO A 739 24.51 -4.51 15.16
N ASN A 740 24.31 -5.61 14.44
CA ASN A 740 23.00 -5.90 13.86
C ASN A 740 22.02 -6.20 15.00
N PHE A 741 21.10 -5.27 15.27
CA PHE A 741 20.14 -5.36 16.36
C PHE A 741 18.72 -5.09 15.86
N THR A 742 17.76 -5.86 16.35
CA THR A 742 16.36 -5.86 15.88
C THR A 742 15.68 -4.50 16.06
N LEU A 743 15.99 -3.79 17.13
CA LEU A 743 15.39 -2.49 17.45
C LEU A 743 16.30 -1.35 16.97
N PRO A 744 15.76 -0.14 16.75
CA PRO A 744 16.58 1.03 16.45
C PRO A 744 17.67 1.24 17.51
N LEU A 745 18.92 1.32 17.04
CA LEU A 745 20.12 1.43 17.87
C LEU A 745 20.93 2.65 17.41
N ALA A 746 21.17 3.57 18.34
CA ALA A 746 22.09 4.68 18.15
C ALA A 746 23.53 4.17 18.18
N LYS A 747 24.37 4.75 17.32
CA LYS A 747 25.79 4.45 17.26
C LYS A 747 26.51 5.14 18.42
N SER A 748 27.18 4.37 19.27
CA SER A 748 28.11 4.89 20.28
C SER A 748 29.34 5.51 19.60
N LEU A 749 29.84 6.63 20.11
CA LEU A 749 30.77 7.51 19.41
C LEU A 749 32.10 7.66 20.14
N MET A 750 33.18 7.68 19.35
CA MET A 750 34.51 8.18 19.72
C MET A 750 34.98 9.20 18.68
N PRO A 751 35.81 10.19 19.07
CA PRO A 751 36.36 11.16 18.13
C PRO A 751 37.30 10.53 17.11
N VAL A 752 37.60 11.29 16.05
CA VAL A 752 38.73 10.97 15.18
C VAL A 752 40.04 11.20 15.96
N PRO A 753 40.93 10.20 16.08
CA PRO A 753 42.09 10.30 16.98
C PRO A 753 43.02 11.49 16.70
N SER A 754 43.18 11.86 15.43
CA SER A 754 44.07 12.97 15.02
C SER A 754 43.55 14.35 15.40
N GLU A 755 42.28 14.46 15.79
CA GLU A 755 41.65 15.72 16.22
C GLU A 755 41.72 15.91 17.74
N MET A 756 42.02 14.83 18.48
CA MET A 756 42.00 14.83 19.94
C MET A 756 43.23 15.53 20.52
N THR A 757 43.00 16.42 21.49
CA THR A 757 44.08 17.00 22.30
C THR A 757 44.54 16.03 23.40
N THR A 758 45.71 16.26 24.01
CA THR A 758 46.19 15.45 25.14
C THR A 758 45.24 15.54 26.34
N TRP A 759 44.76 16.75 26.66
CA TRP A 759 43.80 16.95 27.75
C TRP A 759 42.46 16.27 27.47
N GLU A 760 41.96 16.38 26.24
CA GLU A 760 40.75 15.65 25.82
C GLU A 760 40.94 14.13 25.91
N THR A 761 42.09 13.60 25.49
CA THR A 761 42.39 12.17 25.58
C THR A 761 42.39 11.70 27.05
N ALA A 762 42.91 12.50 27.97
CA ALA A 762 42.91 12.20 29.40
C ALA A 762 41.49 12.14 29.99
N TRP A 763 40.62 13.07 29.61
CA TRP A 763 39.19 13.05 30.02
C TRP A 763 38.39 11.95 29.34
N ALA A 764 38.65 11.70 28.04
CA ALA A 764 38.05 10.59 27.32
C ALA A 764 38.39 9.25 27.96
N ALA A 765 39.64 9.06 28.42
CA ALA A 765 40.06 7.86 29.16
C ALA A 765 39.35 7.72 30.53
N CYS A 766 38.85 8.82 31.10
CA CYS A 766 38.00 8.83 32.29
C CYS A 766 36.50 8.66 31.97
N GLY A 767 36.12 8.74 30.69
CA GLY A 767 34.76 8.60 30.18
C GLY A 767 33.99 9.90 29.98
N GLU A 768 34.67 11.05 29.97
CA GLU A 768 34.06 12.37 29.79
C GLU A 768 34.38 12.97 28.40
N PRO A 769 33.37 13.27 27.57
CA PRO A 769 33.56 13.86 26.25
C PRO A 769 33.71 15.39 26.34
N VAL A 770 34.94 15.89 26.29
CA VAL A 770 35.27 17.33 26.41
C VAL A 770 35.78 17.97 25.12
N GLY A 771 35.84 17.22 24.02
CA GLY A 771 36.41 17.66 22.74
C GLY A 771 35.59 18.73 22.02
N GLU A 772 36.28 19.66 21.37
CA GLU A 772 35.70 20.69 20.50
C GLU A 772 36.39 20.65 19.12
N HIS A 773 35.89 19.82 18.22
CA HIS A 773 36.41 19.63 16.86
C HIS A 773 35.28 19.23 15.90
N GLU A 774 35.61 18.85 14.65
CA GLU A 774 34.61 18.52 13.62
C GLU A 774 33.98 17.14 13.85
N SER A 775 34.78 16.17 14.31
CA SER A 775 34.27 14.86 14.72
C SER A 775 33.46 14.97 16.04
N PRO A 776 32.55 14.02 16.33
CA PRO A 776 31.83 14.06 17.59
C PRO A 776 32.79 13.86 18.78
N ALA A 777 32.60 14.64 19.86
CA ALA A 777 33.27 14.39 21.13
C ALA A 777 32.91 12.99 21.66
N GLY A 778 33.81 12.34 22.40
CA GLY A 778 33.56 11.02 22.97
C GLY A 778 34.42 10.70 24.19
N PRO A 779 34.12 9.62 24.91
CA PRO A 779 33.12 8.61 24.55
C PRO A 779 31.68 9.05 24.79
N GLN A 780 30.79 8.68 23.86
CA GLN A 780 29.34 8.71 24.06
C GLN A 780 28.79 7.31 23.81
N ALA A 781 28.02 6.75 24.75
CA ALA A 781 27.57 5.36 24.70
C ALA A 781 26.07 5.22 24.91
N THR A 782 25.49 4.22 24.26
CA THR A 782 24.17 3.68 24.66
C THR A 782 24.33 2.79 25.89
N VAL A 783 23.25 2.53 26.62
CA VAL A 783 23.27 1.57 27.75
C VAL A 783 23.59 0.17 27.25
N LEU A 784 23.09 -0.20 26.07
CA LEU A 784 23.42 -1.47 25.41
C LEU A 784 24.93 -1.59 25.14
N GLU A 785 25.58 -0.56 24.61
CA GLU A 785 27.04 -0.58 24.38
C GLU A 785 27.84 -0.83 25.66
N MET A 786 27.45 -0.18 26.76
CA MET A 786 28.11 -0.40 28.05
C MET A 786 27.82 -1.78 28.63
N ALA A 787 26.66 -2.37 28.34
CA ALA A 787 26.40 -3.79 28.65
C ALA A 787 27.29 -4.71 27.82
N LEU A 788 27.46 -4.46 26.51
CA LEU A 788 28.38 -5.21 25.64
C LEU A 788 29.84 -5.08 26.09
N THR A 789 30.22 -3.90 26.60
CA THR A 789 31.53 -3.69 27.24
C THR A 789 31.73 -4.61 28.44
N GLY A 790 30.71 -4.73 29.30
CA GLY A 790 30.69 -5.71 30.37
C GLY A 790 30.74 -7.16 29.87
N CYS A 791 30.04 -7.47 28.76
CA CYS A 791 30.05 -8.81 28.14
C CYS A 791 31.42 -9.21 27.62
N ALA A 792 32.16 -8.29 26.99
CA ALA A 792 33.54 -8.55 26.57
C ALA A 792 34.38 -9.05 27.75
N ILE A 793 34.29 -8.32 28.87
CA ILE A 793 35.02 -8.66 30.08
C ILE A 793 34.48 -9.95 30.70
N ALA A 794 33.17 -10.18 30.72
CA ALA A 794 32.56 -11.40 31.24
C ALA A 794 32.84 -12.66 30.41
N ASN A 795 33.03 -12.53 29.10
CA ASN A 795 33.18 -13.61 28.14
C ASN A 795 34.57 -13.65 27.50
N ASN A 796 35.61 -13.48 28.33
CA ASN A 796 37.02 -13.68 27.97
C ASN A 796 37.48 -12.87 26.73
N GLY A 797 37.02 -11.62 26.64
CA GLY A 797 37.31 -10.68 25.58
C GLY A 797 36.40 -10.79 24.35
N THR A 798 35.46 -11.73 24.35
CA THR A 798 34.54 -11.96 23.22
C THR A 798 33.22 -11.22 23.45
N ILE A 799 32.76 -10.49 22.45
CA ILE A 799 31.43 -9.88 22.43
C ILE A 799 30.55 -10.66 21.47
N MET A 800 29.43 -11.16 21.97
CA MET A 800 28.41 -11.83 21.15
C MET A 800 27.47 -10.80 20.53
N THR A 801 26.95 -11.07 19.34
CA THR A 801 25.91 -10.23 18.71
C THR A 801 24.64 -10.28 19.56
N PRO A 802 24.13 -9.14 20.06
CA PRO A 802 22.92 -9.13 20.88
C PRO A 802 21.68 -9.49 20.06
N TYR A 803 20.75 -10.28 20.63
CA TYR A 803 19.50 -10.65 19.96
C TYR A 803 18.32 -10.76 20.93
N LEU A 804 17.10 -10.51 20.41
CA LEU A 804 15.86 -10.44 21.21
C LEU A 804 14.89 -11.61 20.99
N VAL A 805 15.03 -12.39 19.91
CA VAL A 805 14.09 -13.47 19.55
C VAL A 805 14.73 -14.83 19.81
N ASP A 806 14.11 -15.60 20.71
CA ASP A 806 14.48 -16.99 20.98
C ASP A 806 13.83 -17.93 19.96
N GLY A 807 12.58 -17.73 19.56
CA GLY A 807 11.91 -18.67 18.67
C GLY A 807 10.75 -18.07 17.90
N ILE A 808 10.50 -18.64 16.73
CA ILE A 808 9.28 -18.40 15.96
C ILE A 808 8.54 -19.73 15.87
N TYR A 809 7.25 -19.73 16.17
CA TYR A 809 6.40 -20.91 16.18
C TYR A 809 5.22 -20.70 15.23
N ASN A 810 4.94 -21.70 14.39
CA ASN A 810 3.78 -21.62 13.51
C ASN A 810 2.47 -21.90 14.27
N ALA A 811 1.33 -21.76 13.60
CA ALA A 811 0.00 -22.03 14.17
C ALA A 811 -0.18 -23.45 14.76
N ASN A 812 0.65 -24.42 14.38
CA ASN A 812 0.63 -25.78 14.93
C ASN A 812 1.55 -25.94 16.17
N GLY A 813 2.21 -24.87 16.60
CA GLY A 813 3.19 -24.87 17.69
C GLY A 813 4.55 -25.46 17.30
N GLU A 814 4.82 -25.66 16.01
CA GLU A 814 6.13 -26.13 15.54
C GLU A 814 7.09 -24.95 15.42
N ARG A 815 8.30 -25.12 15.96
CA ARG A 815 9.34 -24.08 15.93
C ARG A 815 9.98 -24.01 14.54
N SER A 816 9.79 -22.90 13.83
CA SER A 816 10.39 -22.64 12.51
C SER A 816 11.77 -21.97 12.59
N PHE A 817 12.04 -21.24 13.68
CA PHE A 817 13.28 -20.50 13.86
C PHE A 817 13.95 -20.80 15.20
N SER A 818 15.28 -20.88 15.18
CA SER A 818 16.13 -20.89 16.38
C SER A 818 17.36 -20.00 16.14
N PRO A 819 17.71 -19.11 17.08
CA PRO A 819 18.86 -18.25 16.95
C PRO A 819 20.13 -19.10 17.00
N THR A 820 21.10 -18.73 16.17
CA THR A 820 22.47 -19.23 16.28
C THR A 820 23.33 -18.09 16.81
N PRO A 821 23.78 -18.14 18.08
CA PRO A 821 24.67 -17.12 18.63
C PRO A 821 25.91 -16.92 17.75
N THR A 822 26.22 -15.66 17.44
CA THR A 822 27.38 -15.30 16.61
C THR A 822 28.26 -14.31 17.35
N VAL A 823 29.56 -14.37 17.08
CA VAL A 823 30.52 -13.40 17.62
C VAL A 823 30.38 -12.09 16.86
N PHE A 824 30.24 -10.98 17.60
CA PHE A 824 30.28 -9.64 17.05
C PHE A 824 31.73 -9.15 16.92
N LYS A 825 32.49 -9.17 18.04
CA LYS A 825 33.86 -8.66 18.10
C LYS A 825 34.70 -9.44 19.12
N GLN A 826 36.02 -9.42 18.91
CA GLN A 826 37.01 -9.75 19.93
C GLN A 826 37.62 -8.44 20.43
N ALA A 827 37.26 -8.02 21.64
CA ALA A 827 37.71 -6.75 22.22
C ALA A 827 39.11 -6.85 22.82
N THR A 828 39.44 -7.98 23.47
CA THR A 828 40.73 -8.15 24.16
C THR A 828 41.09 -9.63 24.31
N SER A 829 42.28 -9.94 24.81
CA SER A 829 42.67 -11.31 25.14
C SER A 829 41.93 -11.85 26.38
N ALA A 830 41.79 -13.16 26.48
CA ALA A 830 41.18 -13.81 27.64
C ALA A 830 41.93 -13.50 28.95
N GLN A 831 43.26 -13.36 28.88
CA GLN A 831 44.10 -13.03 30.02
C GLN A 831 43.82 -11.62 30.52
N THR A 832 43.81 -10.62 29.62
CA THR A 832 43.50 -9.24 29.98
C THR A 832 42.07 -9.11 30.50
N ALA A 833 41.09 -9.78 29.86
CA ALA A 833 39.72 -9.80 30.35
C ALA A 833 39.62 -10.33 31.79
N GLN A 834 40.35 -11.40 32.14
CA GLN A 834 40.41 -11.89 33.52
C GLN A 834 41.02 -10.85 34.49
N GLN A 835 42.14 -10.23 34.12
CA GLN A 835 42.77 -9.21 34.96
C GLN A 835 41.83 -8.00 35.21
N VAL A 836 41.09 -7.58 34.18
CA VAL A 836 40.10 -6.52 34.31
C VAL A 836 38.91 -6.96 35.18
N ARG A 837 38.43 -8.20 35.03
CA ARG A 837 37.40 -8.77 35.94
C ARG A 837 37.84 -8.76 37.39
N ASP A 838 39.06 -9.21 37.67
CA ASP A 838 39.61 -9.25 39.03
C ASP A 838 39.71 -7.84 39.63
N ALA A 839 40.14 -6.85 38.83
CA ALA A 839 40.16 -5.46 39.25
C ALA A 839 38.72 -4.91 39.51
N MET A 840 37.74 -5.28 38.69
CA MET A 840 36.33 -4.93 38.87
C MET A 840 35.70 -5.61 40.10
N LEU A 841 36.14 -6.80 40.49
CA LEU A 841 35.78 -7.41 41.78
C LEU A 841 36.30 -6.58 42.95
N GLY A 842 37.53 -6.06 42.83
CA GLY A 842 38.11 -5.09 43.78
C GLY A 842 37.24 -3.84 43.95
N VAL A 843 36.64 -3.33 42.87
CA VAL A 843 35.76 -2.15 42.93
C VAL A 843 34.53 -2.38 43.81
N VAL A 844 33.95 -3.59 43.76
CA VAL A 844 32.77 -3.93 44.57
C VAL A 844 33.18 -4.26 46.00
N THR A 845 34.30 -4.96 46.21
CA THR A 845 34.72 -5.39 47.55
C THR A 845 35.39 -4.29 48.38
N ASN A 846 36.20 -3.43 47.74
CA ASN A 846 37.08 -2.48 48.41
C ASN A 846 36.89 -1.02 47.95
N GLY A 847 35.94 -0.76 47.04
CA GLY A 847 35.86 0.47 46.28
C GLY A 847 34.46 1.08 46.16
N THR A 848 34.25 1.83 45.08
CA THR A 848 33.01 2.60 44.85
C THR A 848 31.79 1.74 44.54
N GLY A 849 31.98 0.47 44.19
CA GLY A 849 30.92 -0.47 43.78
C GLY A 849 30.30 -1.27 44.93
N TYR A 850 30.72 -1.07 46.19
CA TYR A 850 30.21 -1.82 47.34
C TYR A 850 28.68 -1.90 47.47
N PRO A 851 27.87 -0.92 47.01
CA PRO A 851 26.41 -1.05 47.03
C PRO A 851 25.86 -2.23 46.23
N ALA A 852 26.59 -2.69 45.21
CA ALA A 852 26.18 -3.80 44.35
C ALA A 852 26.55 -5.19 44.94
N ALA A 853 27.15 -5.25 46.13
CA ALA A 853 27.55 -6.51 46.75
C ALA A 853 26.34 -7.37 47.16
N ILE A 854 26.42 -8.66 46.82
CA ILE A 854 25.40 -9.68 47.11
C ILE A 854 25.98 -10.68 48.10
N ASN A 855 25.20 -11.08 49.10
CA ASN A 855 25.66 -12.06 50.09
C ASN A 855 25.70 -13.45 49.45
N GLY A 856 26.84 -14.13 49.52
CA GLY A 856 27.02 -15.50 49.01
C GLY A 856 27.48 -15.60 47.55
N VAL A 857 27.55 -14.50 46.79
CA VAL A 857 28.03 -14.48 45.40
C VAL A 857 28.97 -13.29 45.18
N GLU A 858 30.10 -13.54 44.54
CA GLU A 858 31.04 -12.49 44.16
C GLU A 858 30.51 -11.70 42.96
N VAL A 859 30.50 -10.37 43.07
CA VAL A 859 30.05 -9.45 42.02
C VAL A 859 31.24 -8.60 41.59
N ALA A 860 31.49 -8.54 40.29
CA ALA A 860 32.47 -7.63 39.69
C ALA A 860 31.74 -6.50 38.97
N GLY A 861 32.19 -5.25 39.13
CA GLY A 861 31.53 -4.14 38.47
C GLY A 861 32.32 -2.83 38.51
N LYS A 862 31.78 -1.80 37.85
CA LYS A 862 32.32 -0.45 37.85
C LYS A 862 31.20 0.58 37.93
N THR A 863 31.33 1.53 38.83
CA THR A 863 30.47 2.73 38.88
C THR A 863 30.94 3.80 37.90
N GLY A 864 30.01 4.61 37.40
CA GLY A 864 30.30 5.82 36.66
C GLY A 864 29.45 6.98 37.15
N THR A 865 29.98 8.17 36.93
CA THR A 865 29.37 9.44 37.29
C THR A 865 29.78 10.39 36.18
N ALA A 866 28.82 10.94 35.45
CA ALA A 866 29.07 11.81 34.31
C ALA A 866 28.29 13.11 34.44
N GLU A 867 28.98 14.25 34.30
CA GLU A 867 28.39 15.57 34.46
C GLU A 867 27.78 16.05 33.14
N ASN A 868 26.52 16.46 33.18
CA ASN A 868 25.83 17.07 32.05
C ASN A 868 26.14 18.57 32.01
N GLY A 869 26.04 19.19 30.83
CA GLY A 869 26.26 20.63 30.67
C GLY A 869 25.30 21.54 31.46
N ASP A 870 24.22 20.99 32.04
CA ASP A 870 23.30 21.70 32.93
C ASP A 870 23.67 21.57 34.44
N GLY A 871 24.83 20.98 34.75
CA GLY A 871 25.32 20.76 36.12
C GLY A 871 24.67 19.59 36.85
N THR A 872 23.83 18.81 36.16
CA THR A 872 23.28 17.56 36.70
C THR A 872 24.18 16.37 36.38
N THR A 873 23.99 15.24 37.05
CA THR A 873 24.90 14.10 36.91
C THR A 873 24.14 12.81 36.61
N ASN A 874 24.63 12.04 35.63
CA ASN A 874 24.13 10.71 35.34
C ASN A 874 24.93 9.67 36.12
N MET A 875 24.23 8.76 36.80
CA MET A 875 24.83 7.72 37.61
C MET A 875 24.79 6.39 36.86
N TRP A 876 25.96 5.77 36.70
CA TRP A 876 26.14 4.54 35.95
C TRP A 876 26.61 3.39 36.82
N PHE A 877 26.24 2.17 36.43
CA PHE A 877 26.89 0.96 36.89
C PHE A 877 26.90 -0.09 35.77
N VAL A 878 28.06 -0.73 35.58
CA VAL A 878 28.20 -1.93 34.74
C VAL A 878 28.72 -3.04 35.64
N GLY A 879 27.99 -4.14 35.77
CA GLY A 879 28.35 -5.24 36.65
C GLY A 879 28.04 -6.61 36.07
N MET A 880 28.67 -7.63 36.64
CA MET A 880 28.54 -9.02 36.22
C MET A 880 28.61 -9.95 37.43
N ALA A 881 27.83 -11.02 37.37
CA ALA A 881 27.80 -12.02 38.43
C ALA A 881 27.50 -13.44 37.91
N PRO A 882 28.01 -14.48 38.57
CA PRO A 882 29.13 -14.45 39.53
C PRO A 882 30.44 -13.94 38.89
N ALA A 883 31.38 -13.41 39.66
CA ALA A 883 32.61 -12.80 39.11
C ALA A 883 33.54 -13.80 38.40
N ASP A 884 33.60 -15.05 38.89
CA ASP A 884 34.48 -16.11 38.39
C ASP A 884 33.97 -16.76 37.08
N ASN A 885 32.65 -16.96 36.98
CA ASN A 885 31.97 -17.47 35.79
C ASN A 885 30.66 -16.71 35.57
N PRO A 886 30.73 -15.47 35.02
CA PRO A 886 29.56 -14.64 34.84
C PRO A 886 28.48 -15.32 33.99
N GLN A 887 27.24 -15.31 34.50
CA GLN A 887 26.06 -15.74 33.74
C GLN A 887 25.23 -14.55 33.25
N VAL A 888 25.40 -13.39 33.87
CA VAL A 888 24.63 -12.19 33.57
C VAL A 888 25.51 -10.96 33.67
N VAL A 889 25.29 -10.02 32.74
CA VAL A 889 25.83 -8.65 32.79
C VAL A 889 24.67 -7.68 32.86
N VAL A 890 24.79 -6.68 33.73
CA VAL A 890 23.85 -5.57 33.89
C VAL A 890 24.56 -4.25 33.63
N ALA A 891 23.98 -3.40 32.78
CA ALA A 891 24.34 -1.99 32.67
C ALA A 891 23.12 -1.13 32.97
N ILE A 892 23.28 -0.14 33.84
CA ILE A 892 22.20 0.77 34.23
C ILE A 892 22.70 2.21 34.29
N VAL A 893 21.86 3.12 33.81
CA VAL A 893 22.02 4.57 33.96
C VAL A 893 20.79 5.19 34.60
N ILE A 894 21.02 6.07 35.56
CA ILE A 894 20.00 6.93 36.18
C ILE A 894 20.37 8.38 35.86
N GLU A 895 19.53 9.06 35.08
CA GLU A 895 19.68 10.48 34.78
C GLU A 895 19.41 11.31 36.03
N LYS A 896 20.25 12.34 36.27
CA LYS A 896 20.13 13.26 37.41
C LYS A 896 20.09 12.52 38.77
N GLY A 897 20.78 11.38 38.87
CA GLY A 897 20.83 10.55 40.08
C GLY A 897 21.86 11.04 41.10
N GLU A 898 21.73 10.57 42.35
CA GLU A 898 22.65 10.87 43.45
C GLU A 898 23.20 9.60 44.13
N ASN A 899 24.28 9.72 44.91
CA ASN A 899 24.74 8.72 45.89
C ASN A 899 24.89 7.26 45.40
N SER A 900 25.50 7.04 44.23
CA SER A 900 25.72 5.70 43.66
C SER A 900 24.44 4.87 43.49
N ILE A 901 23.29 5.53 43.34
CA ILE A 901 21.97 4.89 43.21
C ILE A 901 21.93 3.79 42.14
N ALA A 902 22.64 3.97 41.03
CA ALA A 902 22.72 2.99 39.95
C ALA A 902 23.28 1.63 40.43
N ALA A 903 24.29 1.60 41.30
CA ALA A 903 24.85 0.36 41.83
C ALA A 903 23.90 -0.33 42.82
N TYR A 904 23.19 0.44 43.66
CA TYR A 904 22.13 -0.11 44.53
C TYR A 904 21.01 -0.76 43.72
N LYS A 905 20.55 -0.07 42.67
CA LYS A 905 19.47 -0.55 41.81
C LYS A 905 19.89 -1.75 40.95
N ALA A 906 21.14 -1.80 40.49
CA ALA A 906 21.67 -2.96 39.76
C ALA A 906 21.73 -4.24 40.62
N LYS A 907 21.92 -4.10 41.94
CA LYS A 907 21.96 -5.23 42.86
C LYS A 907 20.70 -6.08 42.77
N ASP A 908 19.53 -5.46 42.86
CA ASP A 908 18.23 -6.16 42.85
C ASP A 908 18.02 -6.93 41.54
N VAL A 909 18.50 -6.36 40.42
CA VAL A 909 18.45 -7.00 39.09
C VAL A 909 19.39 -8.21 39.01
N LEU A 910 20.61 -8.08 39.55
CA LEU A 910 21.57 -9.18 39.62
C LEU A 910 21.07 -10.30 40.55
N GLU A 911 20.53 -9.97 41.73
CA GLU A 911 19.95 -10.95 42.65
C GLU A 911 18.78 -11.71 42.01
N THR A 912 17.89 -11.01 41.32
CA THR A 912 16.78 -11.64 40.59
C THR A 912 17.28 -12.58 39.51
N SER A 913 18.29 -12.17 38.75
CA SER A 913 18.87 -12.98 37.68
C SER A 913 19.55 -14.23 38.22
N LEU A 914 20.37 -14.09 39.28
CA LEU A 914 21.09 -15.20 39.92
C LEU A 914 20.14 -16.22 40.57
N ALA A 915 19.07 -15.75 41.22
CA ALA A 915 18.06 -16.63 41.81
C ALA A 915 17.37 -17.51 40.75
N LEU A 916 17.14 -16.98 39.55
CA LEU A 916 16.57 -17.75 38.43
C LEU A 916 17.53 -18.79 37.86
N TYR A 917 18.84 -18.53 37.93
CA TYR A 917 19.87 -19.49 37.58
C TYR A 917 20.19 -20.50 38.70
N GLY A 918 19.54 -20.39 39.87
CA GLY A 918 19.80 -21.25 41.02
C GLY A 918 21.17 -21.03 41.66
N LEU A 919 21.69 -19.80 41.57
CA LEU A 919 23.00 -19.39 42.08
C LEU A 919 22.93 -18.60 43.40
N LEU A 920 21.73 -18.47 43.99
CA LEU A 920 21.45 -17.85 45.29
C LEU A 920 20.62 -18.76 46.19
#